data_AF-A0A813HYC1-F1
#
_entry.id   AF-A0A813HYC1-F1
#
_cell.length_a   1.000
_cell.length_b   1.000
_cell.length_c   1.000
_cell.angle_alpha   90.00
_cell.angle_beta   90.00
_cell.angle_gamma   90.00
#
_symmetry.space_group_name_H-M   'P 1'
#
loop_
_entity.id
_entity.type
_entity.pdbx_description
1 polymer ?
#
loop_
_entity_poly.entity_id
_entity_poly.type
_entity_poly.pdbx_seq_one_letter_code
_entity_poly.pdbx_strand_id
1 'polypeptide(L)'
;AIWAFDQLLAEGLTASVHAYANLINAYVNSGDMDGAAATFSKMLANGVRSNVVVCTALLKGYCRVGDMAGARSVLDGMVGQDPPVMPDLRLVNTLLRGCVRVGDLKAARLAVACRFYGSTPQTGASNVDRSLLPSQNEKVPSDGLSAEPAWAQAAINVTIFHWGVKAQFPATHRFLLDAAASSEYGKQRRPTLTVLLRMQRPLPTSVEGGVLGVTILGGEVHRARRGAEQGDPHGSLQCGAVLADVAEGAMAEFCRCKATDLPGCFAAWYCDDGQVICRPANSDLYLQCLDAAAARVGATRGAGPAVKTRVRLVGHPAALAAFHEPWLSEHIRQTCQLGEPNEATEVLGTVVGSATAQDAHFFERSVASDQLRSSLAEVADPAVELTLGRLCADVSRVTHLLRTCGAVVSEATACQHDASLDAFITRTLGGDLPQLSLAQAAVGVTQGGLGFRRAADLATPAFLASRIEARPFVQRLFEAMTAQSVHVPNAMQHYDSQTDLALQQLKGRLSENRAAQAQEMCERGAEMAQQRLAATLSGGQLRSTGAPVGAGQAGGHLLAKDGAENPEHPVSNSAGQPLQLQHALAGLVDRDGLDAMVSTLTAGGRNSDVRRLKELRHETVSSEWLWALDPRAPASLEPDAYVAAVRLRLGASFATEPLPCRACQGTLDPSGYHALCCAPGESTRGHNDVRDCLFDLARLADSTAEREVLGLLDAAPGLRPADVLTSAASPGLTSALDVGIASPDAANAGADCAEAMRVRKRATYARFLSALMAEGVEYRPLVWSCWGREHPDTTAALTQLARQAARRRGASDYRPLLRRARAHIGAALARRAAGMLRACMPTQLRE
;
A
#
# COMPACT_ATOMS: atom_id res chain seq x y z
N ALA A 1 -31.64 0.50 -30.12
CA ALA A 1 -31.89 -0.48 -29.04
C ALA A 1 -33.32 -0.38 -28.53
N ILE A 2 -33.72 0.75 -27.92
CA ILE A 2 -35.09 0.96 -27.40
C ILE A 2 -36.16 0.79 -28.48
N TRP A 3 -36.03 1.47 -29.63
CA TRP A 3 -36.95 1.32 -30.75
C TRP A 3 -37.11 -0.13 -31.22
N ALA A 4 -36.01 -0.88 -31.34
CA ALA A 4 -36.04 -2.29 -31.75
C ALA A 4 -36.70 -3.18 -30.68
N PHE A 5 -36.47 -2.91 -29.40
CA PHE A 5 -37.13 -3.61 -28.30
C PHE A 5 -38.64 -3.38 -28.30
N ASP A 6 -39.09 -2.17 -28.57
CA ASP A 6 -40.51 -1.83 -28.64
C ASP A 6 -41.20 -2.46 -29.86
N GLN A 7 -40.53 -2.54 -31.02
CA GLN A 7 -41.04 -3.25 -32.20
C GLN A 7 -41.19 -4.75 -31.93
N LEU A 8 -40.20 -5.39 -31.29
CA LEU A 8 -40.26 -6.82 -30.94
C LEU A 8 -41.42 -7.12 -29.98
N LEU A 9 -41.69 -6.24 -29.01
CA LEU A 9 -42.86 -6.37 -28.13
C LEU A 9 -44.18 -6.16 -28.89
N ALA A 10 -44.23 -5.23 -29.84
CA ALA A 10 -45.41 -4.97 -30.67
C ALA A 10 -45.74 -6.14 -31.62
N GLU A 11 -44.72 -6.90 -32.03
CA GLU A 11 -44.85 -8.16 -32.78
C GLU A 11 -45.28 -9.36 -31.92
N GLY A 12 -45.54 -9.14 -30.61
CA GLY A 12 -46.02 -10.17 -29.69
C GLY A 12 -44.94 -11.06 -29.08
N LEU A 13 -43.65 -10.72 -29.25
CA LEU A 13 -42.54 -11.47 -28.67
C LEU A 13 -42.36 -11.13 -27.19
N THR A 14 -42.16 -12.15 -26.35
CA THR A 14 -41.93 -11.97 -24.91
C THR A 14 -40.46 -11.68 -24.62
N ALA A 15 -40.17 -10.48 -24.10
CA ALA A 15 -38.81 -10.11 -23.69
C ALA A 15 -38.40 -10.80 -22.36
N SER A 16 -37.14 -11.25 -22.29
CA SER A 16 -36.58 -11.87 -21.08
C SER A 16 -36.21 -10.83 -20.02
N VAL A 17 -36.10 -11.27 -18.76
CA VAL A 17 -35.59 -10.46 -17.63
C VAL A 17 -34.24 -9.81 -17.96
N HIS A 18 -33.37 -10.51 -18.70
CA HIS A 18 -32.05 -10.01 -19.11
C HIS A 18 -32.15 -8.82 -20.09
N ALA A 19 -33.12 -8.84 -21.00
CA ALA A 19 -33.32 -7.75 -21.96
C ALA A 19 -33.79 -6.46 -21.25
N TYR A 20 -34.73 -6.60 -20.30
CA TYR A 20 -35.15 -5.48 -19.43
C TYR A 20 -34.00 -4.98 -18.53
N ALA A 21 -33.22 -5.89 -17.92
CA ALA A 21 -32.08 -5.52 -17.08
C ALA A 21 -31.02 -4.73 -17.84
N ASN A 22 -30.75 -5.07 -19.11
CA ASN A 22 -29.80 -4.35 -19.94
C ASN A 22 -30.27 -2.94 -20.30
N LEU A 23 -31.56 -2.77 -20.64
CA LEU A 23 -32.15 -1.45 -20.89
C LEU A 23 -32.14 -0.58 -19.64
N ILE A 24 -32.55 -1.12 -18.49
CA ILE A 24 -32.53 -0.42 -17.20
C ILE A 24 -31.10 0.01 -16.82
N ASN A 25 -30.11 -0.87 -16.99
CA ASN A 25 -28.70 -0.52 -16.74
C ASN A 25 -28.18 0.56 -17.70
N ALA A 26 -28.59 0.54 -18.97
CA ALA A 26 -28.21 1.56 -19.94
C ALA A 26 -28.75 2.94 -19.52
N TYR A 27 -30.04 3.02 -19.17
CA TYR A 27 -30.67 4.24 -18.64
C TYR A 27 -29.97 4.75 -17.37
N VAL A 28 -29.75 3.89 -16.38
CA VAL A 28 -29.03 4.21 -15.13
C VAL A 28 -27.60 4.72 -15.38
N ASN A 29 -26.89 4.16 -16.37
CA ASN A 29 -25.52 4.60 -16.69
C ASN A 29 -25.49 5.91 -17.48
N SER A 30 -26.55 6.23 -18.22
CA SER A 30 -26.72 7.54 -18.88
C SER A 30 -27.24 8.64 -17.95
N GLY A 31 -27.67 8.29 -16.73
CA GLY A 31 -28.21 9.22 -15.73
C GLY A 31 -29.72 9.48 -15.84
N ASP A 32 -30.40 8.84 -16.79
CA ASP A 32 -31.84 8.95 -16.99
C ASP A 32 -32.60 7.93 -16.11
N MET A 33 -33.02 8.38 -14.93
CA MET A 33 -33.76 7.55 -13.97
C MET A 33 -35.25 7.40 -14.30
N ASP A 34 -35.83 8.36 -15.03
CA ASP A 34 -37.23 8.30 -15.45
C ASP A 34 -37.43 7.21 -16.51
N GLY A 35 -36.52 7.12 -17.49
CA GLY A 35 -36.48 6.05 -18.47
C GLY A 35 -36.25 4.67 -17.83
N ALA A 36 -35.42 4.60 -16.78
CA ALA A 36 -35.19 3.36 -16.02
C ALA A 36 -36.46 2.91 -15.27
N ALA A 37 -37.17 3.84 -14.61
CA ALA A 37 -38.41 3.56 -13.88
C ALA A 37 -39.58 3.17 -14.81
N ALA A 38 -39.70 3.84 -15.96
CA ALA A 38 -40.69 3.50 -16.98
C ALA A 38 -40.45 2.09 -17.55
N THR A 39 -39.19 1.74 -17.81
CA THR A 39 -38.81 0.40 -18.29
C THR A 39 -39.08 -0.69 -17.25
N PHE A 40 -38.85 -0.39 -15.97
CA PHE A 40 -39.18 -1.30 -14.86
C PHE A 40 -40.70 -1.51 -14.72
N SER A 41 -41.49 -0.43 -14.83
CA SER A 41 -42.96 -0.53 -14.80
C SER A 41 -43.49 -1.34 -15.99
N LYS A 42 -42.91 -1.16 -17.18
CA LYS A 42 -43.22 -1.93 -18.39
C LYS A 42 -42.90 -3.42 -18.23
N MET A 43 -41.79 -3.75 -17.54
CA MET A 43 -41.43 -5.12 -17.20
C MET A 43 -42.51 -5.80 -16.34
N LEU A 44 -42.97 -5.11 -15.28
CA LEU A 44 -44.02 -5.63 -14.40
C LEU A 44 -45.38 -5.74 -15.09
N ALA A 45 -45.76 -4.75 -15.90
CA ALA A 45 -47.01 -4.75 -16.67
C ALA A 45 -47.08 -5.91 -17.69
N ASN A 46 -45.94 -6.30 -18.23
CA ASN A 46 -45.81 -7.46 -19.13
C ASN A 46 -45.68 -8.80 -18.39
N GLY A 47 -45.96 -8.84 -17.08
CA GLY A 47 -45.91 -10.05 -16.26
C GLY A 47 -44.50 -10.60 -16.02
N VAL A 48 -43.45 -9.83 -16.35
CA VAL A 48 -42.06 -10.26 -16.17
C VAL A 48 -41.59 -9.89 -14.77
N ARG A 49 -41.33 -10.91 -13.95
CA ARG A 49 -40.91 -10.72 -12.56
C ARG A 49 -39.47 -10.18 -12.45
N SER A 50 -39.27 -9.17 -11.62
CA SER A 50 -37.94 -8.62 -11.36
C SER A 50 -37.08 -9.55 -10.51
N ASN A 51 -35.77 -9.55 -10.73
CA ASN A 51 -34.80 -10.24 -9.90
C ASN A 51 -33.86 -9.25 -9.20
N VAL A 52 -33.01 -9.76 -8.32
CA VAL A 52 -32.06 -8.96 -7.54
C VAL A 52 -31.16 -8.07 -8.41
N VAL A 53 -30.84 -8.48 -9.65
CA VAL A 53 -30.00 -7.72 -10.58
C VAL A 53 -30.70 -6.46 -11.06
N VAL A 54 -31.98 -6.56 -11.43
CA VAL A 54 -32.79 -5.40 -11.87
C VAL A 54 -33.00 -4.42 -10.71
N CYS A 55 -33.33 -4.91 -9.52
CA CYS A 55 -33.51 -4.08 -8.32
C CYS A 55 -32.20 -3.39 -7.90
N THR A 56 -31.06 -4.08 -7.98
CA THR A 56 -29.74 -3.50 -7.68
C THR A 56 -29.38 -2.39 -8.66
N ALA A 57 -29.69 -2.54 -9.94
CA ALA A 57 -29.42 -1.52 -10.96
C ALA A 57 -30.19 -0.22 -10.68
N LEU A 58 -31.50 -0.32 -10.40
CA LEU A 58 -32.33 0.83 -10.03
C LEU A 58 -31.86 1.49 -8.75
N LEU A 59 -31.59 0.69 -7.70
CA LEU A 59 -31.06 1.18 -6.43
C LEU A 59 -29.74 1.94 -6.60
N LYS A 60 -28.83 1.40 -7.42
CA LYS A 60 -27.57 2.08 -7.75
C LYS A 60 -27.79 3.43 -8.42
N GLY A 61 -28.78 3.51 -9.31
CA GLY A 61 -29.18 4.74 -9.98
C GLY A 61 -29.73 5.77 -9.01
N TYR A 62 -30.76 5.41 -8.23
CA TYR A 62 -31.38 6.28 -7.22
C TYR A 62 -30.37 6.77 -6.17
N CYS A 63 -29.49 5.90 -5.68
CA CYS A 63 -28.42 6.28 -4.74
C CYS A 63 -27.32 7.17 -5.36
N ARG A 64 -27.15 7.18 -6.68
CA ARG A 64 -26.22 8.08 -7.39
C ARG A 64 -26.79 9.49 -7.52
N VAL A 65 -28.08 9.60 -7.82
CA VAL A 65 -28.77 10.89 -7.95
C VAL A 65 -29.23 11.47 -6.60
N GLY A 66 -29.05 10.72 -5.51
CA GLY A 66 -29.36 11.16 -4.14
C GLY A 66 -30.83 10.98 -3.74
N ASP A 67 -31.65 10.35 -4.57
CA ASP A 67 -33.06 10.08 -4.29
C ASP A 67 -33.21 8.80 -3.47
N MET A 68 -33.19 8.97 -2.14
CA MET A 68 -33.34 7.85 -1.22
C MET A 68 -34.79 7.36 -1.07
N ALA A 69 -35.78 8.17 -1.46
CA ALA A 69 -37.19 7.77 -1.43
C ALA A 69 -37.50 6.79 -2.57
N GLY A 70 -37.00 7.06 -3.78
CA GLY A 70 -37.04 6.13 -4.91
C GLY A 70 -36.29 4.83 -4.60
N ALA A 71 -35.11 4.92 -3.98
CA ALA A 71 -34.36 3.75 -3.54
C ALA A 71 -35.15 2.89 -2.52
N ARG A 72 -35.86 3.53 -1.59
CA ARG A 72 -36.68 2.84 -0.60
C ARG A 72 -37.87 2.11 -1.24
N SER A 73 -38.57 2.76 -2.17
CA SER A 73 -39.70 2.18 -2.90
C SER A 73 -39.32 0.89 -3.64
N VAL A 74 -38.15 0.88 -4.29
CA VAL A 74 -37.61 -0.33 -4.96
C VAL A 74 -37.34 -1.46 -3.96
N LEU A 75 -36.83 -1.14 -2.77
CA LEU A 75 -36.57 -2.13 -1.72
C LEU A 75 -37.87 -2.72 -1.15
N ASP A 76 -38.84 -1.89 -0.82
CA ASP A 76 -40.14 -2.33 -0.29
C ASP A 76 -40.90 -3.17 -1.35
N GLY A 77 -40.86 -2.76 -2.62
CA GLY A 77 -41.44 -3.51 -3.73
C GLY A 77 -40.72 -4.83 -4.06
N MET A 78 -39.46 -5.00 -3.65
CA MET A 78 -38.72 -6.25 -3.79
C MET A 78 -39.11 -7.28 -2.71
N VAL A 79 -39.33 -6.81 -1.48
CA VAL A 79 -39.79 -7.63 -0.34
C VAL A 79 -41.27 -7.97 -0.46
N GLY A 80 -42.09 -7.10 -1.05
CA GLY A 80 -43.52 -7.32 -1.26
C GLY A 80 -43.90 -8.26 -2.41
N GLN A 81 -42.93 -8.84 -3.14
CA GLN A 81 -43.22 -9.83 -4.19
C GLN A 81 -43.58 -11.19 -3.59
N ASP A 82 -44.33 -12.01 -4.32
CA ASP A 82 -44.61 -13.39 -3.94
C ASP A 82 -44.01 -14.38 -4.97
N PRO A 83 -43.00 -15.20 -4.60
CA PRO A 83 -42.25 -15.14 -3.34
C PRO A 83 -41.40 -13.86 -3.22
N PRO A 84 -40.97 -13.47 -2.00
CA PRO A 84 -40.14 -12.29 -1.79
C PRO A 84 -38.80 -12.44 -2.50
N VAL A 85 -38.32 -11.37 -3.13
CA VAL A 85 -36.96 -11.33 -3.69
C VAL A 85 -36.02 -10.87 -2.58
N MET A 86 -35.11 -11.77 -2.17
CA MET A 86 -34.23 -11.49 -1.04
C MET A 86 -33.10 -10.53 -1.44
N PRO A 87 -32.81 -9.49 -0.63
CA PRO A 87 -31.65 -8.64 -0.83
C PRO A 87 -30.35 -9.45 -0.79
N ASP A 88 -29.48 -9.29 -1.79
CA ASP A 88 -28.12 -9.80 -1.72
C ASP A 88 -27.15 -8.75 -1.15
N LEU A 89 -25.93 -9.18 -0.85
CA LEU A 89 -24.88 -8.33 -0.30
C LEU A 89 -24.58 -7.10 -1.18
N ARG A 90 -24.67 -7.26 -2.50
CA ARG A 90 -24.36 -6.20 -3.47
C ARG A 90 -25.41 -5.10 -3.44
N LEU A 91 -26.68 -5.46 -3.30
CA LEU A 91 -27.82 -4.56 -3.19
C LEU A 91 -27.76 -3.76 -1.87
N VAL A 92 -27.54 -4.45 -0.74
CA VAL A 92 -27.43 -3.80 0.58
C VAL A 92 -26.26 -2.82 0.62
N ASN A 93 -25.09 -3.20 0.08
CA ASN A 93 -23.92 -2.32 0.01
C ASN A 93 -24.14 -1.10 -0.90
N THR A 94 -24.92 -1.26 -1.96
CA THR A 94 -25.29 -0.16 -2.85
C THR A 94 -26.17 0.86 -2.12
N LEU A 95 -27.14 0.38 -1.33
CA LEU A 95 -28.07 1.20 -0.56
C LEU A 95 -27.37 1.93 0.60
N LEU A 96 -26.47 1.25 1.31
CA LEU A 96 -25.64 1.84 2.37
C LEU A 96 -24.71 2.93 1.83
N ARG A 97 -24.05 2.69 0.68
CA ARG A 97 -23.23 3.73 0.00
C ARG A 97 -24.05 4.95 -0.40
N GLY A 98 -25.32 4.76 -0.79
CA GLY A 98 -26.28 5.84 -1.02
C GLY A 98 -26.61 6.62 0.24
N CYS A 99 -27.02 5.93 1.32
CA CYS A 99 -27.36 6.53 2.61
C CYS A 99 -26.18 7.34 3.19
N VAL A 100 -24.96 6.81 3.11
CA VAL A 100 -23.73 7.48 3.59
C VAL A 100 -23.44 8.75 2.77
N ARG A 101 -23.72 8.74 1.47
CA ARG A 101 -23.50 9.90 0.59
C ARG A 101 -24.49 11.05 0.89
N VAL A 102 -25.72 10.71 1.29
CA VAL A 102 -26.79 11.68 1.56
C VAL A 102 -26.89 12.06 3.06
N GLY A 103 -26.21 11.31 3.94
CA GLY A 103 -26.18 11.58 5.38
C GLY A 103 -27.37 11.04 6.18
N ASP A 104 -28.17 10.14 5.60
CA ASP A 104 -29.37 9.57 6.24
C ASP A 104 -29.03 8.31 7.07
N LEU A 105 -28.68 8.54 8.34
CA LEU A 105 -28.34 7.50 9.32
C LEU A 105 -29.53 6.63 9.75
N LYS A 106 -30.77 7.11 9.57
CA LYS A 106 -31.98 6.38 9.96
C LYS A 106 -32.34 5.34 8.91
N ALA A 107 -32.18 5.67 7.63
CA ALA A 107 -32.32 4.72 6.52
C ALA A 107 -31.23 3.62 6.54
N ALA A 108 -29.98 3.97 6.89
CA ALA A 108 -28.89 3.00 7.04
C ALA A 108 -29.16 1.96 8.13
N ARG A 109 -29.74 2.38 9.27
CA ARG A 109 -30.18 1.48 10.35
C ARG A 109 -31.26 0.49 9.92
N LEU A 110 -32.22 0.94 9.11
CA LEU A 110 -33.32 0.11 8.62
C LEU A 110 -32.85 -0.90 7.56
N ALA A 111 -31.89 -0.52 6.71
CA ALA A 111 -31.25 -1.42 5.74
C ALA A 111 -30.49 -2.58 6.40
N VAL A 112 -29.87 -2.33 7.55
CA VAL A 112 -29.20 -3.36 8.37
C VAL A 112 -30.23 -4.23 9.09
N ALA A 113 -31.30 -3.65 9.62
CA ALA A 113 -32.38 -4.39 10.29
C ALA A 113 -33.11 -5.38 9.35
N CYS A 114 -33.32 -5.03 8.08
CA CYS A 114 -33.93 -5.92 7.08
C CYS A 114 -33.12 -7.21 6.81
N ARG A 115 -31.83 -7.25 7.18
CA ARG A 115 -31.00 -8.47 7.12
C ARG A 115 -31.19 -9.41 8.31
N PHE A 116 -31.63 -8.89 9.47
CA PHE A 116 -31.69 -9.63 10.72
C PHE A 116 -33.10 -10.07 11.14
N TYR A 117 -34.17 -9.38 10.73
CA TYR A 117 -35.53 -9.62 11.24
C TYR A 117 -36.44 -10.48 10.33
N GLY A 118 -35.91 -11.60 9.83
CA GLY A 118 -36.73 -12.63 9.19
C GLY A 118 -37.72 -13.36 10.12
N SER A 119 -37.71 -13.10 11.43
CA SER A 119 -38.71 -13.61 12.38
C SER A 119 -38.67 -12.88 13.75
N THR A 120 -39.84 -12.63 14.34
CA THR A 120 -40.06 -12.33 15.78
C THR A 120 -40.65 -13.60 16.44
N PRO A 121 -40.83 -13.79 17.79
CA PRO A 121 -40.90 -12.81 18.90
C PRO A 121 -40.37 -13.21 20.35
N GLN A 122 -40.29 -12.18 21.23
CA GLN A 122 -40.69 -12.07 22.68
C GLN A 122 -39.92 -12.64 23.91
N THR A 123 -40.16 -11.91 25.02
CA THR A 123 -39.83 -12.06 26.47
C THR A 123 -38.45 -11.52 26.90
N GLY A 124 -38.24 -10.73 27.96
CA GLY A 124 -39.01 -10.32 29.14
C GLY A 124 -38.07 -10.41 30.35
N ALA A 125 -37.45 -9.33 30.81
CA ALA A 125 -36.56 -9.36 31.98
C ALA A 125 -36.57 -8.04 32.76
N SER A 126 -36.94 -8.12 34.03
CA SER A 126 -36.89 -7.08 35.04
C SER A 126 -36.01 -7.50 36.22
N ASN A 127 -35.24 -6.54 36.73
CA ASN A 127 -34.67 -6.40 38.07
C ASN A 127 -33.39 -7.18 38.43
N VAL A 128 -32.34 -6.43 38.82
CA VAL A 128 -31.16 -6.90 39.55
C VAL A 128 -31.06 -6.12 40.86
N ASP A 129 -30.92 -6.88 41.94
CA ASP A 129 -30.89 -6.48 43.35
C ASP A 129 -29.53 -5.92 43.79
N ARG A 130 -29.52 -5.03 44.79
CA ARG A 130 -28.47 -4.02 45.02
C ARG A 130 -27.76 -4.12 46.38
N SER A 131 -27.60 -5.32 46.94
CA SER A 131 -27.14 -5.46 48.33
C SER A 131 -25.96 -6.44 48.50
N LEU A 132 -24.77 -6.12 47.98
CA LEU A 132 -23.54 -6.84 48.35
C LEU A 132 -22.31 -5.92 48.34
N LEU A 133 -21.98 -5.31 49.49
CA LEU A 133 -20.67 -4.72 49.80
C LEU A 133 -20.35 -4.97 51.29
N PRO A 134 -19.13 -5.43 51.62
CA PRO A 134 -18.53 -5.07 52.90
C PRO A 134 -17.07 -4.57 52.80
N SER A 135 -16.62 -4.09 53.97
CA SER A 135 -15.66 -3.02 54.26
C SER A 135 -14.20 -3.43 54.53
N GLN A 136 -13.38 -2.37 54.57
CA GLN A 136 -11.94 -2.19 54.78
C GLN A 136 -11.29 -2.92 55.98
N ASN A 137 -10.03 -3.38 55.89
CA ASN A 137 -8.81 -2.67 56.37
C ASN A 137 -7.52 -3.55 56.34
N GLU A 138 -6.36 -2.86 56.46
CA GLU A 138 -5.00 -3.29 56.90
C GLU A 138 -3.80 -3.19 55.92
N LYS A 139 -2.61 -2.97 56.52
CA LYS A 139 -1.44 -2.19 56.05
C LYS A 139 -0.16 -3.04 55.82
N VAL A 140 0.61 -2.70 54.75
CA VAL A 140 2.10 -2.47 54.63
C VAL A 140 3.05 -3.65 54.98
N PRO A 141 4.13 -4.02 54.20
CA PRO A 141 5.27 -3.16 53.81
C PRO A 141 5.93 -3.36 52.43
N SER A 142 6.78 -2.38 52.11
CA SER A 142 7.59 -2.17 50.91
C SER A 142 9.01 -2.72 51.06
N ASP A 143 9.60 -3.28 49.99
CA ASP A 143 11.02 -3.10 49.63
C ASP A 143 11.36 -3.58 48.19
N GLY A 144 12.20 -2.80 47.49
CA GLY A 144 13.37 -3.27 46.73
C GLY A 144 13.28 -4.04 45.40
N LEU A 145 13.22 -3.28 44.29
CA LEU A 145 14.06 -3.38 43.06
C LEU A 145 14.13 -4.60 42.10
N SER A 146 14.07 -4.21 40.81
CA SER A 146 14.70 -4.73 39.57
C SER A 146 14.24 -6.04 38.92
N ALA A 147 13.27 -5.93 38.00
CA ALA A 147 13.25 -6.63 36.71
C ALA A 147 12.38 -5.87 35.68
N GLU A 148 12.73 -5.91 34.39
CA GLU A 148 11.99 -5.26 33.31
C GLU A 148 10.53 -5.72 33.24
N PRO A 149 9.57 -4.82 32.98
CA PRO A 149 8.20 -5.27 32.84
C PRO A 149 7.66 -5.07 31.42
N ALA A 150 7.29 -6.18 30.77
CA ALA A 150 6.79 -6.30 29.39
C ALA A 150 5.61 -5.37 29.02
N TRP A 151 4.97 -4.76 30.01
CA TRP A 151 3.84 -3.85 29.85
C TRP A 151 4.23 -2.42 29.43
N ALA A 152 5.45 -1.98 29.74
CA ALA A 152 5.93 -0.67 29.26
C ALA A 152 6.11 -0.70 27.74
N GLN A 153 6.59 -1.82 27.21
CA GLN A 153 6.69 -2.08 25.77
C GLN A 153 5.32 -2.14 25.09
N ALA A 154 4.29 -2.65 25.79
CA ALA A 154 2.90 -2.67 25.34
C ALA A 154 2.36 -1.27 25.04
N ALA A 155 2.47 -0.36 26.01
CA ALA A 155 1.98 1.02 25.89
C ALA A 155 2.71 1.80 24.78
N ILE A 156 3.99 1.50 24.58
CA ILE A 156 4.85 2.12 23.56
C ILE A 156 4.45 1.66 22.14
N ASN A 157 4.35 0.35 21.90
CA ASN A 157 3.99 -0.22 20.60
C ASN A 157 2.59 0.21 20.14
N VAL A 158 1.69 0.33 21.11
CA VAL A 158 0.32 0.77 20.94
C VAL A 158 0.20 2.26 20.57
N THR A 159 1.10 3.11 21.07
CA THR A 159 1.10 4.55 20.73
C THR A 159 1.69 4.82 19.34
N ILE A 160 2.67 4.01 18.93
CA ILE A 160 3.22 4.03 17.57
C ILE A 160 2.11 3.78 16.52
N PHE A 161 1.15 2.90 16.82
CA PHE A 161 0.01 2.59 15.96
C PHE A 161 -0.96 3.78 15.78
N HIS A 162 -1.23 4.53 16.85
CA HIS A 162 -2.22 5.62 16.88
C HIS A 162 -1.98 6.72 15.83
N TRP A 163 -0.74 6.90 15.37
CA TRP A 163 -0.39 8.01 14.47
C TRP A 163 -0.25 7.64 12.99
N GLY A 164 -0.23 6.35 12.63
CA GLY A 164 -0.46 5.93 11.24
C GLY A 164 -1.82 6.39 10.69
N VAL A 165 -2.77 6.71 11.58
CA VAL A 165 -4.17 7.04 11.26
C VAL A 165 -4.54 8.51 11.52
N LYS A 166 -3.76 9.28 12.29
CA LYS A 166 -4.21 10.59 12.84
C LYS A 166 -3.70 11.87 12.18
N ALA A 167 -2.99 11.80 11.06
CA ALA A 167 -2.60 12.99 10.30
C ALA A 167 -3.78 13.59 9.51
N GLN A 168 -4.84 14.10 10.17
CA GLN A 168 -5.90 14.91 9.55
C GLN A 168 -6.94 15.49 10.56
N PHE A 169 -6.91 16.83 10.75
CA PHE A 169 -8.00 17.78 11.11
C PHE A 169 -8.10 18.46 12.53
N PRO A 170 -8.67 19.69 12.60
CA PRO A 170 -8.41 20.69 13.67
C PRO A 170 -9.63 21.31 14.45
N ALA A 171 -9.35 21.91 15.65
CA ALA A 171 -10.06 22.97 16.45
C ALA A 171 -11.54 22.75 16.89
N THR A 172 -12.09 23.12 18.07
CA THR A 172 -11.84 24.23 19.04
C THR A 172 -12.62 24.03 20.38
N HIS A 173 -11.97 24.34 21.52
CA HIS A 173 -12.43 25.00 22.77
C HIS A 173 -13.47 24.42 23.78
N ARG A 174 -12.95 24.16 25.00
CA ARG A 174 -13.29 24.80 26.30
C ARG A 174 -14.59 24.43 27.01
N PHE A 175 -14.52 23.38 27.83
CA PHE A 175 -15.19 23.30 29.15
C PHE A 175 -14.52 22.15 29.91
N LEU A 176 -13.97 22.42 31.12
CA LEU A 176 -13.43 21.48 32.15
C LEU A 176 -12.27 22.10 32.96
N LEU A 177 -12.23 23.44 33.07
CA LEU A 177 -11.37 24.12 34.07
C LEU A 177 -12.09 24.38 35.41
N ASP A 178 -13.38 24.03 35.55
CA ASP A 178 -14.16 24.37 36.76
C ASP A 178 -14.42 23.19 37.72
N ALA A 179 -13.87 22.00 37.47
CA ALA A 179 -14.00 20.87 38.40
C ALA A 179 -12.77 20.67 39.32
N ALA A 180 -11.87 21.66 39.37
CA ALA A 180 -10.71 21.67 40.25
C ALA A 180 -10.97 22.59 41.46
N ALA A 181 -11.99 22.25 42.26
CA ALA A 181 -12.22 22.91 43.54
C ALA A 181 -12.99 22.00 44.52
N SER A 182 -12.36 20.91 44.97
CA SER A 182 -12.58 20.42 46.34
C SER A 182 -11.64 19.28 46.72
N SER A 183 -11.07 19.46 47.92
CA SER A 183 -10.39 18.52 48.81
C SER A 183 -9.04 17.92 48.40
N GLU A 184 -8.01 18.50 49.00
CA GLU A 184 -6.82 17.82 49.50
C GLU A 184 -7.19 16.46 50.14
N TYR A 185 -6.40 15.41 49.87
CA TYR A 185 -5.83 14.54 50.92
C TYR A 185 -4.82 13.53 50.34
N GLY A 186 -3.64 13.47 50.96
CA GLY A 186 -2.98 12.22 51.36
C GLY A 186 -2.36 11.30 50.29
N LYS A 187 -1.04 11.40 50.13
CA LYS A 187 -0.12 10.48 49.45
C LYS A 187 -0.37 8.98 49.77
N GLN A 188 -0.63 8.14 48.76
CA GLN A 188 -0.20 6.73 48.70
C GLN A 188 0.01 6.29 47.24
N ARG A 189 1.23 5.87 46.89
CA ARG A 189 1.57 5.27 45.60
C ARG A 189 1.04 3.83 45.56
N ARG A 190 0.24 3.47 44.55
CA ARG A 190 -0.12 2.06 44.24
C ARG A 190 0.33 1.71 42.81
N PRO A 191 0.98 0.55 42.57
CA PRO A 191 1.36 0.12 41.23
C PRO A 191 0.11 -0.24 40.42
N THR A 192 0.06 0.21 39.16
CA THR A 192 -1.09 0.02 38.28
C THR A 192 -0.97 -1.33 37.58
N LEU A 193 -1.71 -2.31 38.08
CA LEU A 193 -1.87 -3.63 37.48
C LEU A 193 -2.88 -3.53 36.31
N THR A 194 -2.70 -4.27 35.22
CA THR A 194 -3.50 -4.12 33.99
C THR A 194 -4.15 -5.44 33.59
N VAL A 195 -5.46 -5.42 33.33
CA VAL A 195 -6.23 -6.52 32.73
C VAL A 195 -6.38 -6.31 31.23
N LEU A 196 -6.04 -7.31 30.40
CA LEU A 196 -6.26 -7.33 28.95
C LEU A 196 -7.41 -8.29 28.60
N LEU A 197 -8.44 -7.78 27.91
CA LEU A 197 -9.59 -8.54 27.41
C LEU A 197 -9.47 -8.79 25.91
N ARG A 198 -9.29 -10.03 25.43
CA ARG A 198 -9.28 -10.37 23.99
C ARG A 198 -10.58 -11.06 23.61
N MET A 199 -11.43 -10.50 22.73
CA MET A 199 -12.58 -11.22 22.16
C MET A 199 -12.18 -11.91 20.84
N GLN A 200 -12.05 -13.24 20.82
CA GLN A 200 -11.86 -14.01 19.57
C GLN A 200 -13.13 -13.96 18.68
N ARG A 201 -12.96 -14.16 17.36
CA ARG A 201 -13.97 -13.92 16.32
C ARG A 201 -14.98 -15.06 16.16
N PRO A 202 -16.26 -14.82 15.81
CA PRO A 202 -17.00 -15.65 14.87
C PRO A 202 -16.87 -15.06 13.45
N LEU A 203 -16.47 -15.87 12.48
CA LEU A 203 -16.61 -15.53 11.06
C LEU A 203 -18.10 -15.54 10.68
N PRO A 204 -18.58 -14.50 10.00
CA PRO A 204 -19.11 -14.73 8.66
C PRO A 204 -18.59 -13.72 7.63
N THR A 205 -18.63 -14.16 6.38
CA THR A 205 -18.02 -13.57 5.19
C THR A 205 -18.74 -12.31 4.67
N SER A 206 -17.94 -11.25 4.59
CA SER A 206 -17.82 -10.19 3.55
C SER A 206 -18.72 -8.92 3.53
N VAL A 207 -17.96 -7.79 3.45
CA VAL A 207 -18.17 -6.43 2.86
C VAL A 207 -18.81 -5.27 3.66
N GLU A 208 -17.91 -4.39 4.15
CA GLU A 208 -17.76 -2.90 4.16
C GLU A 208 -18.92 -1.87 4.28
N GLY A 209 -18.72 -0.94 5.24
CA GLY A 209 -18.55 0.50 4.93
C GLY A 209 -19.37 1.52 5.74
N GLY A 210 -18.83 2.03 6.86
CA GLY A 210 -19.38 3.16 7.64
C GLY A 210 -18.31 3.89 8.45
N VAL A 211 -18.45 5.21 8.60
CA VAL A 211 -17.46 6.22 9.07
C VAL A 211 -17.34 6.26 10.61
N LEU A 212 -16.12 6.24 11.15
CA LEU A 212 -15.78 6.14 12.58
C LEU A 212 -15.78 7.49 13.32
N GLY A 213 -16.14 7.51 14.60
CA GLY A 213 -15.80 8.54 15.58
C GLY A 213 -14.89 7.94 16.66
N VAL A 214 -13.91 8.70 17.14
CA VAL A 214 -12.96 8.31 18.19
C VAL A 214 -13.19 9.22 19.39
N THR A 215 -13.56 8.64 20.54
CA THR A 215 -13.66 9.35 21.82
C THR A 215 -12.32 9.29 22.55
N ILE A 216 -11.73 10.44 22.90
CA ILE A 216 -10.47 10.51 23.67
C ILE A 216 -10.78 11.00 25.09
N LEU A 217 -9.95 10.57 26.06
CA LEU A 217 -9.93 11.07 27.44
C LEU A 217 -10.04 12.61 27.48
N GLY A 218 -11.20 13.09 27.94
CA GLY A 218 -11.61 14.49 27.89
C GLY A 218 -13.07 14.69 27.47
N GLY A 219 -13.73 13.67 26.93
CA GLY A 219 -15.15 13.73 26.53
C GLY A 219 -15.39 14.31 25.13
N GLU A 220 -14.34 14.58 24.36
CA GLU A 220 -14.48 14.94 22.93
C GLU A 220 -14.59 13.70 22.04
N VAL A 221 -15.61 13.70 21.18
CA VAL A 221 -15.85 12.71 20.12
C VAL A 221 -15.35 13.29 18.79
N HIS A 222 -14.24 12.78 18.27
CA HIS A 222 -13.69 13.22 16.98
C HIS A 222 -14.17 12.31 15.84
N ARG A 223 -14.83 12.88 14.83
CA ARG A 223 -15.31 12.12 13.66
C ARG A 223 -14.16 11.87 12.65
N ALA A 224 -13.68 10.64 12.57
CA ALA A 224 -12.67 10.19 11.62
C ALA A 224 -13.30 9.93 10.24
N ARG A 225 -12.85 10.65 9.20
CA ARG A 225 -13.43 10.52 7.85
C ARG A 225 -12.83 9.43 6.96
N ARG A 226 -11.73 8.77 7.34
CA ARG A 226 -11.15 7.59 6.65
C ARG A 226 -10.24 6.81 7.60
N GLY A 227 -10.33 5.48 7.60
CA GLY A 227 -9.41 4.61 8.31
C GLY A 227 -9.93 3.18 8.34
N ALA A 228 -9.41 2.32 7.47
CA ALA A 228 -9.50 0.86 7.58
C ALA A 228 -8.60 0.20 6.52
N GLU A 229 -7.29 0.38 6.61
CA GLU A 229 -6.34 -0.54 5.95
C GLU A 229 -5.06 -0.60 6.79
N GLN A 230 -5.11 -1.30 7.93
CA GLN A 230 -3.93 -1.94 8.52
C GLN A 230 -4.35 -2.92 9.60
N GLY A 231 -4.12 -4.22 9.34
CA GLY A 231 -4.36 -5.31 10.29
C GLY A 231 -5.65 -6.10 10.03
N ASP A 232 -5.66 -6.83 8.91
CA ASP A 232 -6.68 -7.78 8.41
C ASP A 232 -7.67 -7.24 7.35
N PRO A 233 -7.57 -7.65 6.08
CA PRO A 233 -8.58 -7.37 5.05
C PRO A 233 -9.95 -8.02 5.32
N HIS A 234 -10.09 -8.86 6.36
CA HIS A 234 -11.34 -9.49 6.77
C HIS A 234 -11.99 -8.88 8.03
N GLY A 235 -11.39 -7.87 8.66
CA GLY A 235 -12.02 -7.12 9.75
C GLY A 235 -13.04 -6.13 9.18
N SER A 236 -14.33 -6.45 9.19
CA SER A 236 -15.33 -5.50 8.70
C SER A 236 -15.36 -4.25 9.60
N LEU A 237 -15.23 -3.05 9.02
CA LEU A 237 -15.58 -1.75 9.63
C LEU A 237 -16.95 -1.77 10.38
N GLN A 238 -17.83 -2.70 9.98
CA GLN A 238 -19.14 -2.95 10.57
C GLN A 238 -19.05 -3.58 11.98
N CYS A 239 -18.09 -4.48 12.22
CA CYS A 239 -17.77 -4.94 13.58
C CYS A 239 -17.26 -3.79 14.44
N GLY A 240 -16.34 -2.97 13.91
CA GLY A 240 -15.80 -1.81 14.64
C GLY A 240 -16.87 -0.80 15.06
N ALA A 241 -17.88 -0.51 14.21
CA ALA A 241 -18.95 0.45 14.53
C ALA A 241 -19.96 -0.06 15.56
N VAL A 242 -20.37 -1.34 15.48
CA VAL A 242 -21.27 -1.96 16.47
C VAL A 242 -20.53 -2.18 17.79
N LEU A 243 -19.29 -2.67 17.73
CA LEU A 243 -18.44 -2.80 18.92
C LEU A 243 -18.09 -1.43 19.52
N ALA A 244 -17.99 -0.36 18.72
CA ALA A 244 -17.79 1.00 19.22
C ALA A 244 -18.98 1.48 20.05
N ASP A 245 -20.19 1.41 19.51
CA ASP A 245 -21.38 1.84 20.24
C ASP A 245 -21.59 1.00 21.53
N VAL A 246 -21.33 -0.30 21.44
CA VAL A 246 -21.34 -1.20 22.60
C VAL A 246 -20.26 -0.83 23.62
N ALA A 247 -19.02 -0.58 23.19
CA ALA A 247 -17.91 -0.24 24.08
C ALA A 247 -18.04 1.15 24.69
N GLU A 248 -18.48 2.15 23.92
CA GLU A 248 -18.79 3.50 24.40
C GLU A 248 -19.96 3.48 25.37
N GLY A 249 -21.02 2.73 25.05
CA GLY A 249 -22.16 2.52 25.94
C GLY A 249 -21.76 1.81 27.23
N ALA A 250 -20.88 0.81 27.16
CA ALA A 250 -20.32 0.13 28.33
C ALA A 250 -19.46 1.07 29.17
N MET A 251 -18.63 1.90 28.53
CA MET A 251 -17.78 2.87 29.21
C MET A 251 -18.61 3.94 29.94
N ALA A 252 -19.63 4.47 29.27
CA ALA A 252 -20.53 5.45 29.86
C ALA A 252 -21.27 4.88 31.07
N GLU A 253 -21.73 3.63 30.98
CA GLU A 253 -22.37 2.93 32.11
C GLU A 253 -21.38 2.64 33.23
N PHE A 254 -20.19 2.16 32.90
CA PHE A 254 -19.13 1.93 33.87
C PHE A 254 -18.78 3.20 34.65
N CYS A 255 -18.68 4.35 33.96
CA CYS A 255 -18.46 5.65 34.59
C CYS A 255 -19.62 6.08 35.50
N ARG A 256 -20.87 5.76 35.14
CA ARG A 256 -22.05 6.03 35.99
C ARG A 256 -22.09 5.15 37.24
N CYS A 257 -21.73 3.88 37.12
CA CYS A 257 -21.77 2.91 38.20
C CYS A 257 -20.62 3.07 39.22
N LYS A 258 -19.57 3.80 38.87
CA LYS A 258 -18.42 4.05 39.74
C LYS A 258 -18.78 5.10 40.82
N ALA A 259 -19.31 4.63 41.95
CA ALA A 259 -19.89 5.50 42.98
C ALA A 259 -18.90 6.30 43.86
N THR A 260 -17.58 6.04 43.88
CA THR A 260 -16.62 6.76 44.76
C THR A 260 -15.14 6.59 44.34
N ASP A 261 -14.34 7.66 44.46
CA ASP A 261 -12.87 7.83 44.69
C ASP A 261 -11.79 6.80 44.25
N LEU A 262 -12.08 5.84 43.38
CA LEU A 262 -11.03 4.98 42.80
C LEU A 262 -10.37 5.66 41.59
N PRO A 263 -9.06 6.01 41.61
CA PRO A 263 -8.42 6.64 40.46
C PRO A 263 -8.41 5.71 39.23
N GLY A 264 -8.34 6.28 38.03
CA GLY A 264 -7.82 5.67 36.80
C GLY A 264 -8.50 4.41 36.25
N CYS A 265 -9.43 4.56 35.32
CA CYS A 265 -9.66 3.56 34.28
C CYS A 265 -8.94 4.02 33.02
N PHE A 266 -7.89 3.29 32.63
CA PHE A 266 -7.10 3.60 31.44
C PHE A 266 -7.70 2.92 30.21
N ALA A 267 -8.91 3.31 29.84
CA ALA A 267 -9.60 2.70 28.72
C ALA A 267 -8.98 3.13 27.39
N ALA A 268 -7.87 2.50 27.03
CA ALA A 268 -7.50 2.38 25.63
C ALA A 268 -8.35 1.25 25.06
N TRP A 269 -9.45 1.62 24.39
CA TRP A 269 -10.22 0.71 23.54
C TRP A 269 -9.69 0.83 22.12
N TYR A 270 -9.20 -0.28 21.58
CA TYR A 270 -8.80 -0.37 20.19
C TYR A 270 -9.96 -0.94 19.40
N CYS A 271 -10.58 -0.10 18.57
CA CYS A 271 -11.76 -0.46 17.78
C CYS A 271 -11.55 -1.71 16.90
N ASP A 272 -10.29 -1.98 16.55
CA ASP A 272 -9.93 -2.99 15.55
C ASP A 272 -9.66 -4.37 16.15
N ASP A 273 -9.29 -4.48 17.43
CA ASP A 273 -8.98 -5.77 18.09
C ASP A 273 -9.75 -6.04 19.40
N GLY A 274 -10.56 -5.09 19.86
CA GLY A 274 -11.47 -5.25 21.00
C GLY A 274 -10.77 -5.32 22.35
N GLN A 275 -9.53 -4.83 22.45
CA GLN A 275 -8.77 -4.85 23.69
C GLN A 275 -9.15 -3.72 24.64
N VAL A 276 -9.17 -4.04 25.94
CA VAL A 276 -9.40 -3.08 27.03
C VAL A 276 -8.33 -3.26 28.08
N ILE A 277 -7.81 -2.13 28.56
CA ILE A 277 -6.82 -2.04 29.64
C ILE A 277 -7.50 -1.39 30.85
N CYS A 278 -7.53 -2.10 31.98
CA CYS A 278 -8.07 -1.53 33.22
C CYS A 278 -7.39 -2.10 34.47
N ARG A 279 -7.56 -1.42 35.60
CA ARG A 279 -7.13 -1.96 36.91
C ARG A 279 -7.93 -3.23 37.22
N PRO A 280 -7.36 -4.28 37.84
CA PRO A 280 -8.08 -5.54 38.04
C PRO A 280 -9.28 -5.40 38.97
N ALA A 281 -9.27 -4.44 39.90
CA ALA A 281 -10.44 -4.14 40.72
C ALA A 281 -11.65 -3.63 39.90
N ASN A 282 -11.43 -3.17 38.66
CA ASN A 282 -12.46 -2.61 37.78
C ASN A 282 -12.86 -3.58 36.66
N SER A 283 -12.16 -4.71 36.48
CA SER A 283 -12.41 -5.59 35.33
C SER A 283 -13.77 -6.26 35.40
N ASP A 284 -14.20 -6.67 36.59
CA ASP A 284 -15.50 -7.31 36.80
C ASP A 284 -16.66 -6.36 36.46
N LEU A 285 -16.67 -5.17 37.07
CA LEU A 285 -17.70 -4.15 36.80
C LEU A 285 -17.72 -3.72 35.33
N TYR A 286 -16.54 -3.58 34.70
CA TYR A 286 -16.48 -3.24 33.28
C TYR A 286 -17.06 -4.33 32.39
N LEU A 287 -16.74 -5.60 32.66
CA LEU A 287 -17.28 -6.74 31.91
C LEU A 287 -18.80 -6.84 32.04
N GLN A 288 -19.35 -6.59 33.22
CA GLN A 288 -20.80 -6.55 33.43
C GLN A 288 -21.45 -5.40 32.62
N CYS A 289 -20.84 -4.22 32.60
CA CYS A 289 -21.30 -3.11 31.77
C CYS A 289 -21.22 -3.44 30.27
N LEU A 290 -20.17 -4.15 29.86
CA LEU A 290 -19.97 -4.59 28.48
C LEU A 290 -21.00 -5.65 28.06
N ASP A 291 -21.31 -6.61 28.92
CA ASP A 291 -22.36 -7.60 28.69
C ASP A 291 -23.74 -6.96 28.59
N ALA A 292 -24.04 -5.99 29.48
CA ALA A 292 -25.28 -5.23 29.41
C ALA A 292 -25.39 -4.38 28.13
N ALA A 293 -24.27 -3.81 27.65
CA ALA A 293 -24.23 -3.06 26.40
C ALA A 293 -24.36 -3.98 25.18
N ALA A 294 -23.69 -5.13 25.18
CA ALA A 294 -23.79 -6.13 24.13
C ALA A 294 -25.22 -6.70 24.03
N ALA A 295 -25.85 -7.02 25.17
CA ALA A 295 -27.20 -7.55 25.23
C ALA A 295 -28.24 -6.59 24.62
N ARG A 296 -28.06 -5.26 24.79
CA ARG A 296 -28.93 -4.23 24.19
C ARG A 296 -28.93 -4.23 22.67
N VAL A 297 -27.87 -4.73 22.04
CA VAL A 297 -27.77 -4.87 20.58
C VAL A 297 -27.94 -6.34 20.13
N GLY A 298 -28.41 -7.22 21.02
CA GLY A 298 -28.60 -8.65 20.74
C GLY A 298 -27.29 -9.43 20.61
N ALA A 299 -26.19 -8.92 21.14
CA ALA A 299 -24.88 -9.59 21.14
C ALA A 299 -24.55 -10.19 22.52
N THR A 300 -23.70 -11.21 22.52
CA THR A 300 -23.11 -11.80 23.73
C THR A 300 -21.63 -12.08 23.50
N ARG A 301 -20.83 -12.04 24.57
CA ARG A 301 -19.41 -12.44 24.56
C ARG A 301 -19.21 -13.97 24.57
N GLY A 302 -20.30 -14.74 24.68
CA GLY A 302 -20.31 -16.21 24.80
C GLY A 302 -20.22 -16.71 26.25
N ALA A 303 -20.57 -17.98 26.48
CA ALA A 303 -20.48 -18.67 27.78
C ALA A 303 -19.93 -20.10 27.61
N GLY A 304 -19.30 -20.65 28.65
CA GLY A 304 -18.72 -21.99 28.62
C GLY A 304 -17.57 -22.14 27.59
N PRO A 305 -17.41 -23.30 26.91
CA PRO A 305 -16.31 -23.53 25.97
C PRO A 305 -16.35 -22.65 24.71
N ALA A 306 -17.45 -21.93 24.47
CA ALA A 306 -17.59 -20.97 23.38
C ALA A 306 -17.17 -19.54 23.77
N VAL A 307 -16.72 -19.30 25.01
CA VAL A 307 -16.19 -18.00 25.47
C VAL A 307 -15.00 -17.60 24.63
N LYS A 308 -15.11 -16.42 24.02
CA LYS A 308 -14.06 -15.84 23.19
C LYS A 308 -13.25 -14.76 23.92
N THR A 309 -13.74 -14.29 25.08
CA THR A 309 -13.07 -13.27 25.89
C THR A 309 -11.96 -13.89 26.71
N ARG A 310 -10.73 -13.38 26.63
CA ARG A 310 -9.62 -13.78 27.51
C ARG A 310 -9.22 -12.65 28.43
N VAL A 311 -9.08 -12.89 29.73
CA VAL A 311 -8.62 -11.95 30.77
C VAL A 311 -7.27 -12.40 31.29
N ARG A 312 -6.31 -11.49 31.50
CA ARG A 312 -5.03 -11.79 32.15
C ARG A 312 -4.49 -10.61 32.91
N LEU A 313 -3.51 -10.85 33.77
CA LEU A 313 -2.77 -9.79 34.45
C LEU A 313 -1.49 -9.43 33.68
N VAL A 314 -1.21 -8.13 33.62
CA VAL A 314 0.00 -7.57 33.03
C VAL A 314 0.62 -6.58 34.03
N GLY A 315 1.89 -6.81 34.38
CA GLY A 315 2.55 -6.07 35.45
C GLY A 315 3.98 -6.53 35.74
N HIS A 316 4.66 -5.84 36.66
CA HIS A 316 5.98 -6.27 37.13
C HIS A 316 5.89 -7.63 37.86
N PRO A 317 6.81 -8.60 37.65
CA PRO A 317 6.72 -9.92 38.27
C PRO A 317 6.54 -9.89 39.79
N ALA A 318 7.31 -9.06 40.51
CA ALA A 318 7.15 -8.92 41.96
C ALA A 318 5.79 -8.31 42.37
N ALA A 319 5.21 -7.43 41.55
CA ALA A 319 3.90 -6.85 41.81
C ALA A 319 2.77 -7.85 41.55
N LEU A 320 2.95 -8.73 40.55
CA LEU A 320 2.04 -9.84 40.26
C LEU A 320 2.11 -10.91 41.36
N ALA A 321 3.31 -11.26 41.83
CA ALA A 321 3.51 -12.23 42.90
C ALA A 321 2.90 -11.77 44.24
N ALA A 322 2.93 -10.45 44.51
CA ALA A 322 2.30 -9.84 45.68
C ALA A 322 0.79 -9.60 45.51
N PHE A 323 0.20 -9.92 44.35
CA PHE A 323 -1.20 -9.68 44.08
C PHE A 323 -2.04 -10.88 44.53
N HIS A 324 -2.78 -10.73 45.64
CA HIS A 324 -3.80 -11.69 46.07
C HIS A 324 -5.09 -11.54 45.23
N GLU A 325 -6.11 -12.41 45.39
CA GLU A 325 -7.19 -12.70 44.40
C GLU A 325 -8.52 -11.88 44.47
N PRO A 326 -8.61 -10.54 44.52
CA PRO A 326 -9.92 -9.86 44.49
C PRO A 326 -10.46 -9.58 43.08
N TRP A 327 -9.75 -9.93 42.00
CA TRP A 327 -10.18 -9.67 40.61
C TRP A 327 -10.81 -10.88 39.91
N LEU A 328 -10.63 -12.09 40.43
CA LEU A 328 -11.19 -13.34 39.89
C LEU A 328 -12.61 -13.55 40.41
N SER A 329 -13.52 -12.66 40.03
CA SER A 329 -14.95 -12.79 40.36
C SER A 329 -15.53 -14.07 39.73
N GLU A 330 -16.62 -14.58 40.31
CA GLU A 330 -17.36 -15.69 39.72
C GLU A 330 -17.83 -15.36 38.28
N HIS A 331 -18.22 -14.10 38.04
CA HIS A 331 -18.59 -13.62 36.71
C HIS A 331 -17.43 -13.71 35.70
N ILE A 332 -16.20 -13.37 36.10
CA ILE A 332 -15.00 -13.52 35.25
C ILE A 332 -14.71 -15.00 34.97
N ARG A 333 -14.78 -15.87 35.99
CA ARG A 333 -14.54 -17.32 35.82
C ARG A 333 -15.54 -17.98 34.85
N GLN A 334 -16.78 -17.50 34.84
CA GLN A 334 -17.82 -18.05 33.97
C GLN A 334 -17.82 -17.48 32.54
N THR A 335 -17.40 -16.23 32.35
CA THR A 335 -17.55 -15.50 31.08
C THR A 335 -16.24 -15.26 30.33
N CYS A 336 -15.10 -15.66 30.89
CA CYS A 336 -13.78 -15.40 30.32
C CYS A 336 -12.83 -16.59 30.42
N GLN A 337 -11.96 -16.75 29.43
CA GLN A 337 -10.74 -17.55 29.52
C GLN A 337 -9.73 -16.81 30.40
N LEU A 338 -9.08 -17.50 31.34
CA LEU A 338 -8.00 -16.93 32.14
C LEU A 338 -6.67 -17.18 31.42
N GLY A 339 -5.94 -16.11 31.12
CA GLY A 339 -4.60 -16.16 30.58
C GLY A 339 -3.54 -16.01 31.67
N GLU A 340 -2.36 -16.56 31.41
CA GLU A 340 -1.23 -16.47 32.35
C GLU A 340 -0.77 -15.01 32.53
N PRO A 341 -0.27 -14.64 33.72
CA PRO A 341 0.33 -13.34 33.94
C PRO A 341 1.47 -13.06 32.96
N ASN A 342 1.49 -11.86 32.37
CA ASN A 342 2.47 -11.43 31.36
C ASN A 342 2.57 -12.33 30.12
N GLU A 343 1.55 -13.15 29.84
CA GLU A 343 1.47 -13.91 28.58
C GLU A 343 1.59 -12.95 27.38
N ALA A 344 2.45 -13.30 26.42
CA ALA A 344 2.59 -12.55 25.18
C ALA A 344 1.26 -12.44 24.44
N THR A 345 1.03 -11.33 23.73
CA THR A 345 -0.20 -11.17 22.95
C THR A 345 -0.10 -10.20 21.82
N GLU A 346 -0.76 -10.61 20.75
CA GLU A 346 -1.09 -9.77 19.62
C GLU A 346 -2.01 -8.61 20.02
N VAL A 347 -1.48 -7.39 19.94
CA VAL A 347 -2.19 -6.12 20.03
C VAL A 347 -2.06 -5.46 18.66
N LEU A 348 -3.18 -5.13 18.01
CA LEU A 348 -3.19 -4.46 16.71
C LEU A 348 -2.35 -5.18 15.63
N GLY A 349 -2.31 -6.51 15.68
CA GLY A 349 -1.55 -7.34 14.74
C GLY A 349 -0.07 -7.56 15.07
N THR A 350 0.45 -6.95 16.14
CA THR A 350 1.82 -7.15 16.62
C THR A 350 1.85 -7.80 18.00
N VAL A 351 2.77 -8.74 18.22
CA VAL A 351 2.95 -9.31 19.56
C VAL A 351 3.62 -8.29 20.48
N VAL A 352 3.01 -8.13 21.64
CA VAL A 352 3.54 -7.45 22.82
C VAL A 352 3.90 -8.55 23.82
N GLY A 353 5.15 -8.58 24.24
CA GLY A 353 5.67 -9.63 25.11
C GLY A 353 7.19 -9.62 25.13
N SER A 354 7.78 -10.78 25.42
CA SER A 354 9.23 -10.96 25.34
C SER A 354 9.74 -10.80 23.91
N ALA A 355 11.03 -10.48 23.78
CA ALA A 355 11.71 -10.43 22.49
C ALA A 355 11.55 -11.72 21.68
N THR A 356 11.67 -12.87 22.36
CA THR A 356 11.45 -14.20 21.76
C THR A 356 10.05 -14.36 21.19
N ALA A 357 9.01 -13.88 21.88
CA ALA A 357 7.64 -13.97 21.38
C ALA A 357 7.40 -13.05 20.17
N GLN A 358 8.06 -11.90 20.13
CA GLN A 358 8.01 -10.97 18.99
C GLN A 358 8.71 -11.55 17.76
N ASP A 359 9.89 -12.14 17.93
CA ASP A 359 10.64 -12.80 16.87
C ASP A 359 9.88 -14.03 16.32
N ALA A 360 9.30 -14.84 17.22
CA ALA A 360 8.45 -15.98 16.83
C ALA A 360 7.21 -15.53 16.01
N HIS A 361 6.55 -14.43 16.40
CA HIS A 361 5.44 -13.89 15.63
C HIS A 361 5.86 -13.40 14.24
N PHE A 362 7.02 -12.76 14.13
CA PHE A 362 7.57 -12.38 12.83
C PHE A 362 7.86 -13.62 11.98
N PHE A 363 8.46 -14.67 12.56
CA PHE A 363 8.69 -15.95 11.91
C PHE A 363 7.40 -16.56 11.38
N GLU A 364 6.33 -16.64 12.19
CA GLU A 364 5.02 -17.17 11.77
C GLU A 364 4.44 -16.40 10.58
N ARG A 365 4.51 -15.06 10.59
CA ARG A 365 4.07 -14.23 9.46
C ARG A 365 4.97 -14.38 8.23
N SER A 366 6.26 -14.65 8.43
CA SER A 366 7.20 -14.98 7.36
C SER A 366 6.82 -16.29 6.67
N VAL A 367 6.49 -17.34 7.43
CA VAL A 367 6.01 -18.63 6.90
C VAL A 367 4.74 -18.47 6.07
N ALA A 368 3.78 -17.66 6.53
CA ALA A 368 2.57 -17.37 5.75
C ALA A 368 2.89 -16.65 4.41
N SER A 369 3.91 -15.78 4.41
CA SER A 369 4.38 -15.11 3.19
C SER A 369 5.03 -16.09 2.22
N ASP A 370 5.79 -17.06 2.73
CA ASP A 370 6.42 -18.14 1.95
C ASP A 370 5.38 -19.06 1.29
N GLN A 371 4.32 -19.42 2.01
CA GLN A 371 3.19 -20.19 1.47
C GLN A 371 2.50 -19.45 0.31
N LEU A 372 2.35 -18.13 0.42
CA LEU A 372 1.78 -17.30 -0.63
C LEU A 372 2.70 -17.27 -1.87
N ARG A 373 4.02 -17.09 -1.69
CA ARG A 373 5.01 -17.18 -2.78
C ARG A 373 4.97 -18.54 -3.47
N SER A 374 4.80 -19.61 -2.70
CA SER A 374 4.65 -20.96 -3.22
C SER A 374 3.38 -21.10 -4.07
N SER A 375 2.27 -20.52 -3.62
CA SER A 375 0.99 -20.53 -4.36
C SER A 375 1.06 -19.70 -5.65
N LEU A 376 1.84 -18.62 -5.68
CA LEU A 376 2.04 -17.82 -6.89
C LEU A 376 2.72 -18.61 -8.01
N ALA A 377 3.45 -19.68 -7.71
CA ALA A 377 4.06 -20.53 -8.73
C ALA A 377 3.03 -21.21 -9.65
N GLU A 378 1.78 -21.33 -9.22
CA GLU A 378 0.69 -21.89 -10.04
C GLU A 378 0.25 -20.94 -11.17
N VAL A 379 0.60 -19.65 -11.11
CA VAL A 379 0.25 -18.66 -12.13
C VAL A 379 0.97 -18.93 -13.45
N ALA A 380 2.21 -19.44 -13.38
CA ALA A 380 3.04 -19.79 -14.54
C ALA A 380 3.26 -18.63 -15.53
N ASP A 381 3.27 -17.39 -15.04
CA ASP A 381 3.62 -16.19 -15.80
C ASP A 381 4.60 -15.34 -14.97
N PRO A 382 5.88 -15.24 -15.36
CA PRO A 382 6.91 -14.55 -14.58
C PRO A 382 6.62 -13.08 -14.28
N ALA A 383 5.95 -12.37 -15.20
CA ALA A 383 5.61 -10.96 -15.02
C ALA A 383 4.50 -10.80 -13.98
N VAL A 384 3.46 -11.62 -14.08
CA VAL A 384 2.36 -11.65 -13.10
C VAL A 384 2.87 -12.13 -11.74
N GLU A 385 3.69 -13.18 -11.71
CA GLU A 385 4.27 -13.72 -10.48
C GLU A 385 5.10 -12.67 -9.74
N LEU A 386 6.08 -12.02 -10.40
CA LEU A 386 6.87 -10.99 -9.75
C LEU A 386 6.02 -9.77 -9.35
N THR A 387 5.03 -9.39 -10.14
CA THR A 387 4.15 -8.26 -9.80
C THR A 387 3.29 -8.57 -8.57
N LEU A 388 2.64 -9.73 -8.54
CA LEU A 388 1.85 -10.17 -7.39
C LEU A 388 2.76 -10.38 -6.18
N GLY A 389 3.90 -11.03 -6.36
CA GLY A 389 4.90 -11.25 -5.33
C GLY A 389 5.31 -9.94 -4.65
N ARG A 390 5.58 -8.90 -5.42
CA ARG A 390 5.90 -7.57 -4.90
C ARG A 390 4.72 -6.87 -4.22
N LEU A 391 3.50 -7.08 -4.71
CA LEU A 391 2.32 -6.42 -4.14
C LEU A 391 1.79 -7.10 -2.88
N CYS A 392 1.97 -8.42 -2.76
CA CYS A 392 1.26 -9.21 -1.75
C CYS A 392 2.12 -10.22 -1.00
N ALA A 393 3.38 -10.47 -1.39
CA ALA A 393 4.20 -11.51 -0.80
C ALA A 393 5.65 -11.08 -0.53
N ASP A 394 5.97 -9.79 -0.57
CA ASP A 394 7.28 -9.24 -0.23
C ASP A 394 7.28 -8.72 1.23
N VAL A 395 8.20 -7.80 1.54
CA VAL A 395 8.28 -7.16 2.85
C VAL A 395 6.98 -6.44 3.25
N SER A 396 6.09 -6.08 2.32
CA SER A 396 4.81 -5.40 2.60
C SER A 396 3.95 -6.15 3.61
N ARG A 397 4.01 -7.48 3.63
CA ARG A 397 3.28 -8.35 4.58
C ARG A 397 3.80 -8.27 6.00
N VAL A 398 5.09 -7.99 6.16
CA VAL A 398 5.77 -7.94 7.45
C VAL A 398 6.23 -6.53 7.84
N THR A 399 5.99 -5.53 6.99
CA THR A 399 6.40 -4.13 7.21
C THR A 399 5.83 -3.57 8.51
N HIS A 400 4.59 -3.92 8.86
CA HIS A 400 4.01 -3.52 10.14
C HIS A 400 4.83 -4.06 11.32
N LEU A 401 5.25 -5.33 11.28
CA LEU A 401 6.09 -5.92 12.31
C LEU A 401 7.50 -5.30 12.34
N LEU A 402 8.08 -5.01 11.18
CA LEU A 402 9.36 -4.30 11.13
C LEU A 402 9.28 -2.91 11.80
N ARG A 403 8.15 -2.22 11.71
CA ARG A 403 7.94 -0.93 12.41
C ARG A 403 7.79 -1.08 13.92
N THR A 404 7.12 -2.15 14.39
CA THR A 404 6.77 -2.30 15.82
C THR A 404 7.82 -3.07 16.61
N CYS A 405 8.49 -4.05 16.00
CA CYS A 405 9.45 -4.92 16.65
C CYS A 405 10.76 -5.09 15.84
N GLY A 406 11.03 -4.27 14.82
CA GLY A 406 12.20 -4.42 13.95
C GLY A 406 13.57 -4.40 14.65
N ALA A 407 13.73 -3.72 15.79
CA ALA A 407 14.97 -3.80 16.58
C ALA A 407 15.14 -5.10 17.37
N VAL A 408 14.07 -5.90 17.45
CA VAL A 408 13.98 -7.13 18.24
C VAL A 408 13.93 -8.38 17.35
N VAL A 409 13.54 -8.21 16.08
CA VAL A 409 13.64 -9.27 15.07
C VAL A 409 15.11 -9.68 14.92
N SER A 410 15.38 -10.97 15.11
CA SER A 410 16.73 -11.50 15.00
C SER A 410 17.20 -11.50 13.56
N GLU A 411 18.51 -11.32 13.36
CA GLU A 411 19.11 -11.37 12.03
C GLU A 411 18.85 -12.72 11.34
N ALA A 412 18.84 -13.82 12.11
CA ALA A 412 18.53 -15.15 11.59
C ALA A 412 17.10 -15.24 11.02
N THR A 413 16.11 -14.75 11.75
CA THR A 413 14.71 -14.77 11.33
C THR A 413 14.46 -13.85 10.15
N ALA A 414 15.06 -12.65 10.15
CA ALA A 414 14.99 -11.74 9.00
C ALA A 414 15.65 -12.35 7.75
N CYS A 415 16.84 -12.95 7.90
CA CYS A 415 17.54 -13.63 6.81
C CYS A 415 16.75 -14.81 6.25
N GLN A 416 15.99 -15.53 7.06
CA GLN A 416 15.14 -16.61 6.58
C GLN A 416 13.99 -16.10 5.70
N HIS A 417 13.37 -14.98 6.08
CA HIS A 417 12.38 -14.31 5.23
C HIS A 417 12.98 -13.92 3.88
N ASP A 418 14.18 -13.33 3.92
CA ASP A 418 14.90 -12.87 2.74
C ASP A 418 15.38 -14.03 1.85
N ALA A 419 15.77 -15.16 2.45
CA ALA A 419 16.16 -16.36 1.72
C ALA A 419 14.97 -16.99 0.96
N SER A 420 13.78 -17.03 1.57
CA SER A 420 12.56 -17.46 0.87
C SER A 420 12.20 -16.49 -0.28
N LEU A 421 12.42 -15.18 -0.09
CA LEU A 421 12.20 -14.19 -1.15
C LEU A 421 13.19 -14.37 -2.30
N ASP A 422 14.47 -14.58 -2.00
CA ASP A 422 15.52 -14.87 -2.97
C ASP A 422 15.22 -16.16 -3.75
N ALA A 423 14.73 -17.20 -3.07
CA ALA A 423 14.31 -18.45 -3.70
C ALA A 423 13.11 -18.25 -4.65
N PHE A 424 12.13 -17.44 -4.24
CA PHE A 424 11.00 -17.06 -5.08
C PHE A 424 11.44 -16.33 -6.36
N ILE A 425 12.33 -15.33 -6.25
CA ILE A 425 12.85 -14.57 -7.40
C ILE A 425 13.66 -15.49 -8.32
N THR A 426 14.52 -16.33 -7.75
CA THR A 426 15.37 -17.28 -8.50
C THR A 426 14.51 -18.27 -9.29
N ARG A 427 13.49 -18.87 -8.66
CA ARG A 427 12.53 -19.75 -9.33
C ARG A 427 11.82 -19.03 -10.48
N THR A 428 11.28 -17.85 -10.23
CA THR A 428 10.47 -17.10 -11.20
C THR A 428 11.30 -16.69 -12.43
N LEU A 429 12.57 -16.36 -12.23
CA LEU A 429 13.48 -15.96 -13.31
C LEU A 429 14.27 -17.13 -13.94
N GLY A 430 14.09 -18.34 -13.42
CA GLY A 430 14.73 -19.59 -13.88
C GLY A 430 16.25 -19.62 -13.74
N GLY A 431 16.86 -20.80 -13.57
CA GLY A 431 18.32 -20.93 -13.44
C GLY A 431 18.93 -20.20 -12.24
N ASP A 432 20.24 -20.31 -12.06
CA ASP A 432 20.90 -19.72 -10.90
C ASP A 432 20.98 -18.19 -11.00
N LEU A 433 20.69 -17.51 -9.88
CA LEU A 433 20.90 -16.07 -9.72
C LEU A 433 22.07 -15.84 -8.75
N PRO A 434 23.16 -15.19 -9.19
CA PRO A 434 24.27 -14.84 -8.30
C PRO A 434 23.82 -13.95 -7.14
N GLN A 435 24.52 -14.03 -6.00
CA GLN A 435 24.21 -13.23 -4.81
C GLN A 435 24.16 -11.72 -5.11
N LEU A 436 25.04 -11.20 -5.98
CA LEU A 436 25.03 -9.79 -6.39
C LEU A 436 23.78 -9.43 -7.21
N SER A 437 23.24 -10.35 -8.00
CA SER A 437 21.99 -10.16 -8.75
C SER A 437 20.78 -10.14 -7.82
N LEU A 438 20.74 -11.00 -6.80
CA LEU A 438 19.72 -11.00 -5.76
C LEU A 438 19.81 -9.75 -4.87
N ALA A 439 21.02 -9.32 -4.52
CA ALA A 439 21.25 -8.05 -3.83
C ALA A 439 20.75 -6.87 -4.68
N GLN A 440 20.98 -6.87 -5.99
CA GLN A 440 20.43 -5.85 -6.89
C GLN A 440 18.91 -5.92 -7.00
N ALA A 441 18.30 -7.12 -6.99
CA ALA A 441 16.84 -7.26 -7.02
C ALA A 441 16.18 -6.57 -5.81
N ALA A 442 16.85 -6.58 -4.65
CA ALA A 442 16.39 -5.92 -3.43
C ALA A 442 16.50 -4.38 -3.44
N VAL A 443 17.27 -3.83 -4.36
CA VAL A 443 17.41 -2.39 -4.55
C VAL A 443 16.17 -1.82 -5.25
N GLY A 444 15.88 -0.54 -5.01
CA GLY A 444 14.72 0.15 -5.59
C GLY A 444 14.78 0.19 -7.11
N VAL A 445 13.60 0.20 -7.74
CA VAL A 445 13.46 0.16 -9.21
C VAL A 445 14.19 1.32 -9.89
N THR A 446 14.15 2.54 -9.33
CA THR A 446 14.87 3.71 -9.89
C THR A 446 16.38 3.63 -9.73
N GLN A 447 16.86 2.75 -8.86
CA GLN A 447 18.28 2.51 -8.64
C GLN A 447 18.78 1.28 -9.43
N GLY A 448 17.98 0.75 -10.37
CA GLY A 448 18.32 -0.37 -11.23
C GLY A 448 17.92 -1.75 -10.70
N GLY A 449 17.28 -1.83 -9.52
CA GLY A 449 16.79 -3.08 -8.96
C GLY A 449 15.36 -3.43 -9.39
N LEU A 450 14.70 -4.30 -8.59
CA LEU A 450 13.30 -4.72 -8.76
C LEU A 450 12.39 -4.25 -7.61
N GLY A 451 12.96 -3.75 -6.51
CA GLY A 451 12.20 -3.29 -5.35
C GLY A 451 11.78 -4.39 -4.37
N PHE A 452 12.32 -5.61 -4.48
CA PHE A 452 12.07 -6.71 -3.54
C PHE A 452 12.86 -6.55 -2.25
N ARG A 453 12.48 -5.56 -1.44
CA ARG A 453 13.27 -5.14 -0.28
C ARG A 453 13.45 -6.27 0.72
N ARG A 454 14.65 -6.33 1.29
CA ARG A 454 15.01 -7.28 2.35
C ARG A 454 14.48 -6.81 3.69
N ALA A 455 13.88 -7.71 4.45
CA ALA A 455 13.45 -7.48 5.81
C ALA A 455 14.64 -7.13 6.70
N ALA A 456 15.79 -7.79 6.53
CA ALA A 456 17.00 -7.51 7.29
C ALA A 456 17.51 -6.07 7.09
N ASP A 457 17.35 -5.51 5.89
CA ASP A 457 17.78 -4.14 5.57
C ASP A 457 16.79 -3.09 6.08
N LEU A 458 15.49 -3.43 6.15
CA LEU A 458 14.43 -2.50 6.53
C LEU A 458 14.05 -2.53 8.01
N ALA A 459 14.40 -3.59 8.75
CA ALA A 459 13.99 -3.77 10.15
C ALA A 459 14.36 -2.56 11.03
N THR A 460 15.64 -2.21 11.08
CA THR A 460 16.13 -1.09 11.91
C THR A 460 15.64 0.27 11.40
N PRO A 461 15.73 0.62 10.09
CA PRO A 461 15.18 1.87 9.57
C PRO A 461 13.68 2.07 9.83
N ALA A 462 12.87 1.01 9.65
CA ALA A 462 11.42 1.08 9.85
C ALA A 462 11.08 1.29 11.33
N PHE A 463 11.71 0.55 12.23
CA PHE A 463 11.55 0.70 13.67
C PHE A 463 11.97 2.10 14.14
N LEU A 464 13.16 2.54 13.74
CA LEU A 464 13.73 3.83 14.14
C LEU A 464 12.85 5.01 13.69
N ALA A 465 12.44 5.00 12.41
CA ALA A 465 11.56 6.04 11.88
C ALA A 465 10.25 6.10 12.66
N SER A 466 9.63 4.95 12.91
CA SER A 466 8.37 4.85 13.63
C SER A 466 8.47 5.41 15.05
N ARG A 467 9.60 5.16 15.74
CA ARG A 467 9.82 5.67 17.10
C ARG A 467 10.09 7.16 17.15
N ILE A 468 10.90 7.67 16.23
CA ILE A 468 11.19 9.11 16.17
C ILE A 468 9.90 9.89 15.89
N GLU A 469 9.08 9.41 14.96
CA GLU A 469 7.81 10.07 14.63
C GLU A 469 6.79 9.99 15.77
N ALA A 470 6.73 8.87 16.51
CA ALA A 470 5.80 8.69 17.61
C ALA A 470 6.23 9.34 18.93
N ARG A 471 7.52 9.65 19.12
CA ARG A 471 8.09 10.10 20.40
C ARG A 471 7.30 11.24 21.07
N PRO A 472 6.96 12.35 20.38
CA PRO A 472 6.24 13.47 21.02
C PRO A 472 4.86 13.07 21.55
N PHE A 473 4.19 12.11 20.89
CA PHE A 473 2.89 11.59 21.32
C PHE A 473 3.02 10.65 22.51
N VAL A 474 4.02 9.76 22.49
CA VAL A 474 4.33 8.85 23.59
C VAL A 474 4.62 9.65 24.87
N GLN A 475 5.39 10.73 24.74
CA GLN A 475 5.66 11.63 25.85
C GLN A 475 4.37 12.21 26.45
N ARG A 476 3.50 12.77 25.61
CA ARG A 476 2.21 13.31 26.08
C ARG A 476 1.28 12.26 26.69
N LEU A 477 1.31 11.04 26.16
CA LEU A 477 0.53 9.93 26.73
C LEU A 477 0.99 9.64 28.17
N PHE A 478 2.30 9.53 28.40
CA PHE A 478 2.82 9.29 29.74
C PHE A 478 2.58 10.47 30.69
N GLU A 479 2.62 11.71 30.18
CA GLU A 479 2.21 12.90 30.94
C GLU A 479 0.73 12.84 31.35
N ALA A 480 -0.16 12.45 30.43
CA ALA A 480 -1.59 12.28 30.70
C ALA A 480 -1.87 11.11 31.67
N MET A 481 -1.14 9.99 31.53
CA MET A 481 -1.16 8.87 32.49
C MET A 481 -0.80 9.35 33.89
N THR A 482 0.29 10.11 33.98
CA THR A 482 0.80 10.66 35.24
C THR A 482 -0.21 11.60 35.89
N ALA A 483 -0.88 12.47 35.11
CA ALA A 483 -1.94 13.34 35.60
C ALA A 483 -3.14 12.57 36.18
N GLN A 484 -3.36 11.33 35.73
CA GLN A 484 -4.40 10.43 36.22
C GLN A 484 -3.91 9.45 37.31
N SER A 485 -2.76 9.74 37.93
CA SER A 485 -2.15 8.90 38.97
C SER A 485 -1.78 7.49 38.47
N VAL A 486 -1.46 7.35 37.19
CA VAL A 486 -0.85 6.14 36.60
C VAL A 486 0.61 6.45 36.30
N HIS A 487 1.50 5.98 37.18
CA HIS A 487 2.94 6.24 37.04
C HIS A 487 3.68 5.07 36.40
N VAL A 488 4.45 5.38 35.36
CA VAL A 488 5.39 4.47 34.71
C VAL A 488 6.80 5.02 34.93
N PRO A 489 7.55 4.52 35.92
CA PRO A 489 8.90 5.01 36.18
C PRO A 489 9.79 4.86 34.94
N ASN A 490 10.55 5.91 34.62
CA ASN A 490 11.55 5.93 33.54
C ASN A 490 11.02 5.57 32.13
N ALA A 491 9.71 5.71 31.88
CA ALA A 491 9.10 5.29 30.63
C ALA A 491 9.73 5.93 29.38
N MET A 492 9.92 7.26 29.42
CA MET A 492 10.53 8.00 28.32
C MET A 492 12.03 7.73 28.22
N GLN A 493 12.74 7.54 29.33
CA GLN A 493 14.16 7.17 29.30
C GLN A 493 14.37 5.82 28.62
N HIS A 494 13.53 4.83 28.95
CA HIS A 494 13.54 3.52 28.30
C HIS A 494 13.14 3.62 26.82
N TYR A 495 12.16 4.48 26.51
CA TYR A 495 11.79 4.75 25.12
C TYR A 495 12.96 5.30 24.32
N ASP A 496 13.65 6.29 24.86
CA ASP A 496 14.76 6.96 24.21
C ASP A 496 15.96 6.02 24.07
N SER A 497 16.32 5.26 25.11
CA SER A 497 17.44 4.32 25.06
C SER A 497 17.30 3.24 23.98
N GLN A 498 16.08 2.74 23.75
CA GLN A 498 15.80 1.78 22.67
C GLN A 498 15.91 2.42 21.28
N THR A 499 15.54 3.70 21.18
CA THR A 499 15.68 4.46 19.93
C THR A 499 17.15 4.72 19.62
N ASP A 500 17.94 5.06 20.64
CA ASP A 500 19.39 5.28 20.53
C ASP A 500 20.13 3.99 20.14
N LEU A 501 19.75 2.86 20.75
CA LEU A 501 20.31 1.55 20.40
C LEU A 501 20.04 1.21 18.92
N ALA A 502 18.81 1.39 18.45
CA ALA A 502 18.45 1.16 17.05
C ALA A 502 19.23 2.10 16.10
N LEU A 503 19.43 3.36 16.47
CA LEU A 503 20.24 4.30 15.69
C LEU A 503 21.71 3.88 15.65
N GLN A 504 22.28 3.41 16.77
CA GLN A 504 23.64 2.87 16.81
C GLN A 504 23.80 1.62 15.94
N GLN A 505 22.83 0.70 15.98
CA GLN A 505 22.79 -0.48 15.11
C GLN A 505 22.76 -0.09 13.63
N LEU A 506 21.92 0.88 13.25
CA LEU A 506 21.85 1.37 11.88
C LEU A 506 23.19 2.00 11.45
N LYS A 507 23.77 2.85 12.29
CA LYS A 507 25.06 3.51 12.01
C LYS A 507 26.20 2.50 11.87
N GLY A 508 26.21 1.43 12.67
CA GLY A 508 27.21 0.37 12.58
C GLY A 508 27.15 -0.44 11.28
N ARG A 509 26.02 -0.41 10.56
CA ARG A 509 25.85 -1.08 9.26
C ARG A 509 26.14 -0.20 8.06
N LEU A 510 26.29 1.11 8.26
CA LEU A 510 26.48 2.09 7.19
C LEU A 510 27.93 2.56 7.13
N SER A 511 28.39 2.96 5.95
CA SER A 511 29.66 3.71 5.83
C SER A 511 29.64 5.00 6.67
N GLU A 512 30.80 5.49 7.12
CA GLU A 512 30.90 6.64 8.04
C GLU A 512 30.11 7.87 7.57
N ASN A 513 30.21 8.21 6.28
CA ASN A 513 29.46 9.32 5.70
C ASN A 513 27.94 9.08 5.74
N ARG A 514 27.50 7.86 5.42
CA ARG A 514 26.07 7.49 5.47
C ARG A 514 25.56 7.42 6.90
N ALA A 515 26.37 6.97 7.86
CA ALA A 515 26.03 6.99 9.28
C ALA A 515 25.80 8.42 9.79
N ALA A 516 26.62 9.39 9.36
CA ALA A 516 26.40 10.81 9.67
C ALA A 516 25.11 11.36 9.04
N GLN A 517 24.83 11.01 7.77
CA GLN A 517 23.57 11.38 7.11
C GLN A 517 22.35 10.78 7.82
N ALA A 518 22.43 9.53 8.28
CA ALA A 518 21.35 8.86 9.02
C ALA A 518 21.01 9.61 10.31
N GLN A 519 22.03 10.03 11.05
CA GLN A 519 21.90 10.85 12.26
C GLN A 519 21.15 12.16 11.97
N GLU A 520 21.62 12.92 10.97
CA GLU A 520 21.01 14.20 10.57
C GLU A 520 19.56 14.03 10.09
N MET A 521 19.25 12.93 9.38
CA MET A 521 17.88 12.59 8.99
C MET A 521 17.00 12.31 10.21
N CYS A 522 17.51 11.60 11.21
CA CYS A 522 16.77 11.30 12.44
C CYS A 522 16.49 12.56 13.26
N GLU A 523 17.47 13.46 13.40
CA GLU A 523 17.33 14.73 14.10
C GLU A 523 16.28 15.63 13.44
N ARG A 524 16.38 15.83 12.12
CA ARG A 524 15.35 16.55 11.36
C ARG A 524 13.99 15.89 11.45
N GLY A 525 13.94 14.56 11.41
CA GLY A 525 12.72 13.79 11.58
C GLY A 525 12.05 14.02 12.94
N ALA A 526 12.84 14.15 14.01
CA ALA A 526 12.36 14.47 15.34
C ALA A 526 11.81 15.90 15.43
N GLU A 527 12.52 16.88 14.86
CA GLU A 527 12.04 18.27 14.77
C GLU A 527 10.71 18.36 14.00
N MET A 528 10.64 17.68 12.86
CA MET A 528 9.42 17.56 12.06
C MET A 528 8.29 16.88 12.83
N ALA A 529 8.57 15.85 13.62
CA ALA A 529 7.58 15.19 14.47
C ALA A 529 7.01 16.16 15.53
N GLN A 530 7.88 16.98 16.15
CA GLN A 530 7.45 18.02 17.10
C GLN A 530 6.62 19.11 16.41
N GLN A 531 7.03 19.58 15.24
CA GLN A 531 6.27 20.57 14.45
C GLN A 531 4.90 20.02 14.03
N ARG A 532 4.84 18.75 13.61
CA ARG A 532 3.57 18.08 13.27
C ARG A 532 2.65 17.97 14.49
N LEU A 533 3.18 17.64 15.67
CA LEU A 533 2.42 17.67 16.92
C LEU A 533 1.92 19.09 17.23
N ALA A 534 2.79 20.10 17.18
CA ALA A 534 2.43 21.49 17.46
C ALA A 534 1.33 22.00 16.51
N ALA A 535 1.44 21.71 15.20
CA ALA A 535 0.44 22.04 14.21
C ALA A 535 -0.89 21.30 14.42
N THR A 536 -0.83 20.04 14.87
CA THR A 536 -2.02 19.25 15.23
C THR A 536 -2.75 19.88 16.42
N LEU A 537 -2.01 20.35 17.42
CA LEU A 537 -2.57 20.96 18.63
C LEU A 537 -3.13 22.36 18.41
N SER A 538 -2.56 23.12 17.49
CA SER A 538 -3.00 24.50 17.19
C SER A 538 -4.22 24.56 16.28
N GLY A 539 -4.77 23.42 15.86
CA GLY A 539 -5.90 23.40 14.93
C GLY A 539 -5.52 23.87 13.52
N GLY A 540 -4.27 23.70 13.10
CA GLY A 540 -3.87 23.94 11.71
C GLY A 540 -4.39 22.84 10.78
N GLN A 541 -5.02 23.21 9.66
CA GLN A 541 -5.16 22.28 8.53
C GLN A 541 -3.77 22.04 7.94
N LEU A 542 -3.13 20.93 8.33
CA LEU A 542 -2.03 20.37 7.55
C LEU A 542 -2.61 19.92 6.20
N ARG A 543 -2.17 20.55 5.11
CA ARG A 543 -2.31 19.96 3.77
C ARG A 543 -1.69 18.56 3.84
N SER A 544 -2.46 17.53 3.51
CA SER A 544 -1.98 16.15 3.53
C SER A 544 -0.80 15.99 2.57
N THR A 545 0.41 15.89 3.09
CA THR A 545 1.59 15.48 2.32
C THR A 545 1.85 14.00 2.60
N GLY A 546 1.30 13.15 1.72
CA GLY A 546 1.66 11.73 1.59
C GLY A 546 0.95 10.78 2.56
N ALA A 547 0.24 9.80 2.01
CA ALA A 547 -0.20 8.63 2.75
C ALA A 547 1.00 7.88 3.37
N PRO A 548 0.84 7.17 4.50
CA PRO A 548 1.87 6.24 4.98
C PRO A 548 2.15 5.16 3.93
N VAL A 549 3.39 4.66 3.88
CA VAL A 549 3.75 3.50 3.03
C VAL A 549 2.84 2.33 3.38
N GLY A 550 2.11 1.86 2.36
CA GLY A 550 1.21 0.71 2.42
C GLY A 550 -0.29 1.05 2.31
N ALA A 551 -0.70 2.32 2.37
CA ALA A 551 -2.11 2.73 2.22
C ALA A 551 -2.48 3.19 0.78
N GLY A 552 -1.67 2.78 -0.20
CA GLY A 552 -1.90 3.06 -1.62
C GLY A 552 -2.63 1.91 -2.29
N GLN A 553 -3.96 2.01 -2.40
CA GLN A 553 -4.83 1.27 -3.33
C GLN A 553 -4.50 -0.22 -3.53
N ALA A 554 -4.57 -1.04 -2.48
CA ALA A 554 -4.66 -2.49 -2.65
C ALA A 554 -6.05 -2.87 -3.21
N GLY A 555 -6.28 -2.67 -4.51
CA GLY A 555 -7.52 -3.09 -5.18
C GLY A 555 -7.88 -2.33 -6.46
N GLY A 556 -7.22 -1.22 -6.78
CA GLY A 556 -7.45 -0.46 -8.01
C GLY A 556 -6.70 -1.00 -9.25
N HIS A 557 -5.75 -1.91 -9.07
CA HIS A 557 -4.70 -2.16 -10.07
C HIS A 557 -4.85 -3.46 -10.87
N LEU A 558 -5.79 -4.36 -10.51
CA LEU A 558 -6.10 -5.54 -11.34
C LEU A 558 -6.74 -5.16 -12.69
N LEU A 559 -7.27 -3.94 -12.82
CA LEU A 559 -7.89 -3.40 -14.04
C LEU A 559 -7.52 -1.93 -14.27
N ALA A 560 -6.24 -1.58 -14.15
CA ALA A 560 -5.80 -0.23 -14.47
C ALA A 560 -6.02 0.04 -15.98
N LYS A 561 -7.03 0.84 -16.30
CA LYS A 561 -7.11 1.56 -17.58
C LYS A 561 -5.85 2.42 -17.71
N ASP A 562 -5.28 2.45 -18.91
CA ASP A 562 -4.23 3.37 -19.38
C ASP A 562 -4.08 4.65 -18.52
N GLY A 563 -3.06 4.69 -17.66
CA GLY A 563 -2.66 5.90 -16.94
C GLY A 563 -2.80 5.91 -15.41
N ALA A 564 -3.00 4.78 -14.73
CA ALA A 564 -2.93 4.76 -13.26
C ALA A 564 -1.49 4.97 -12.75
N GLU A 565 -1.35 5.86 -11.78
CA GLU A 565 -0.09 6.25 -11.14
C GLU A 565 0.43 5.12 -10.25
N ASN A 566 1.72 4.81 -10.37
CA ASN A 566 2.40 3.82 -9.53
C ASN A 566 2.52 4.39 -8.09
N PRO A 567 1.96 3.75 -7.06
CA PRO A 567 1.94 4.29 -5.70
C PRO A 567 3.31 4.40 -5.02
N GLU A 568 4.38 3.83 -5.59
CA GLU A 568 5.76 4.05 -5.14
C GLU A 568 6.45 5.28 -5.78
N HIS A 569 5.76 5.98 -6.67
CA HIS A 569 6.26 7.20 -7.31
C HIS A 569 5.29 8.37 -7.12
N PRO A 570 5.40 9.14 -6.03
CA PRO A 570 5.03 10.55 -6.12
C PRO A 570 5.88 11.18 -7.22
N VAL A 571 5.22 11.71 -8.25
CA VAL A 571 5.86 12.43 -9.34
C VAL A 571 6.70 13.56 -8.78
N SER A 572 7.99 13.53 -9.10
CA SER A 572 8.96 14.62 -9.04
C SER A 572 9.26 15.23 -7.67
N ASN A 573 10.54 15.52 -7.47
CA ASN A 573 11.03 16.61 -6.63
C ASN A 573 10.31 17.93 -6.97
N SER A 574 9.06 18.11 -6.55
CA SER A 574 8.55 19.45 -6.29
C SER A 574 9.35 19.93 -5.09
N ALA A 575 10.34 20.79 -5.32
CA ALA A 575 11.10 21.48 -4.29
C ALA A 575 10.12 21.96 -3.19
N GLY A 576 10.14 21.29 -2.03
CA GLY A 576 9.28 21.65 -0.89
C GLY A 576 8.45 20.54 -0.24
N GLN A 577 8.48 19.27 -0.68
CA GLN A 577 7.85 18.18 0.10
C GLN A 577 8.90 17.41 0.93
N PRO A 578 8.72 17.29 2.27
CA PRO A 578 9.62 16.48 3.07
C PRO A 578 9.40 15.00 2.81
N LEU A 579 10.47 14.27 2.48
CA LEU A 579 10.49 12.81 2.44
C LEU A 579 10.08 12.25 3.81
N GLN A 580 9.15 11.28 3.85
CA GLN A 580 8.86 10.55 5.08
C GLN A 580 10.14 9.85 5.59
N LEU A 581 10.44 9.96 6.89
CA LEU A 581 11.71 9.53 7.49
C LEU A 581 12.08 8.08 7.16
N GLN A 582 11.10 7.17 7.19
CA GLN A 582 11.31 5.76 6.81
C GLN A 582 11.87 5.61 5.39
N HIS A 583 11.31 6.32 4.41
CA HIS A 583 11.79 6.27 3.03
C HIS A 583 13.19 6.87 2.89
N ALA A 584 13.46 7.96 3.62
CA ALA A 584 14.76 8.61 3.60
C ALA A 584 15.86 7.67 4.10
N LEU A 585 15.61 6.98 5.23
CA LEU A 585 16.52 6.00 5.80
C LEU A 585 16.66 4.75 4.92
N ALA A 586 15.54 4.20 4.42
CA ALA A 586 15.59 3.05 3.51
C ALA A 586 16.38 3.37 2.22
N GLY A 587 16.14 4.54 1.62
CA GLY A 587 16.90 4.99 0.46
C GLY A 587 18.38 5.27 0.77
N LEU A 588 18.74 5.55 2.01
CA LEU A 588 20.13 5.69 2.45
C LEU A 588 20.83 4.34 2.52
N VAL A 589 20.18 3.33 3.12
CA VAL A 589 20.64 1.94 3.15
C VAL A 589 20.83 1.41 1.73
N ASP A 590 19.87 1.67 0.84
CA ASP A 590 19.99 1.26 -0.57
C ASP A 590 21.22 1.83 -1.24
N ARG A 591 21.47 3.14 -1.06
CA ARG A 591 22.61 3.81 -1.69
C ARG A 591 23.93 3.25 -1.16
N ASP A 592 24.03 3.02 0.14
CA ASP A 592 25.23 2.43 0.75
C ASP A 592 25.48 1.00 0.23
N GLY A 593 24.44 0.16 0.19
CA GLY A 593 24.52 -1.18 -0.37
C GLY A 593 24.88 -1.18 -1.87
N LEU A 594 24.39 -0.19 -2.63
CA LEU A 594 24.74 -0.04 -4.04
C LEU A 594 26.18 0.41 -4.25
N ASP A 595 26.67 1.34 -3.42
CA ASP A 595 28.05 1.81 -3.45
C ASP A 595 29.01 0.65 -3.11
N ALA A 596 28.65 -0.19 -2.12
CA ALA A 596 29.36 -1.42 -1.81
C ALA A 596 29.34 -2.43 -2.98
N MET A 597 28.18 -2.65 -3.60
CA MET A 597 28.03 -3.55 -4.76
C MET A 597 28.87 -3.09 -5.95
N VAL A 598 28.86 -1.79 -6.28
CA VAL A 598 29.70 -1.22 -7.35
C VAL A 598 31.18 -1.41 -7.02
N SER A 599 31.57 -1.25 -5.76
CA SER A 599 32.95 -1.48 -5.33
C SER A 599 33.36 -2.95 -5.50
N THR A 600 32.50 -3.90 -5.11
CA THR A 600 32.72 -5.34 -5.31
C THR A 600 32.82 -5.70 -6.79
N LEU A 601 31.92 -5.19 -7.63
CA LEU A 601 31.95 -5.44 -9.08
C LEU A 601 33.22 -4.87 -9.72
N THR A 602 33.63 -3.67 -9.31
CA THR A 602 34.86 -3.02 -9.80
C THR A 602 36.10 -3.83 -9.40
N ALA A 603 36.20 -4.26 -8.14
CA ALA A 603 37.30 -5.09 -7.65
C ALA A 603 37.35 -6.45 -8.35
N GLY A 604 36.19 -7.02 -8.69
CA GLY A 604 36.08 -8.26 -9.46
C GLY A 604 36.28 -8.10 -10.98
N GLY A 605 36.63 -6.91 -11.48
CA GLY A 605 36.82 -6.66 -12.91
C GLY A 605 35.55 -6.72 -13.76
N ARG A 606 34.36 -6.74 -13.14
CA ARG A 606 33.05 -6.79 -13.80
C ARG A 606 32.60 -5.43 -14.32
N ASN A 607 33.41 -4.83 -15.19
CA ASN A 607 33.22 -3.46 -15.69
C ASN A 607 31.90 -3.27 -16.48
N SER A 608 31.41 -4.30 -17.18
CA SER A 608 30.13 -4.22 -17.90
C SER A 608 28.94 -4.09 -16.93
N ASP A 609 28.97 -4.77 -15.78
CA ASP A 609 27.94 -4.62 -14.75
C ASP A 609 27.94 -3.23 -14.12
N VAL A 610 29.13 -2.67 -13.89
CA VAL A 610 29.27 -1.29 -13.39
C VAL A 610 28.68 -0.29 -14.38
N ARG A 611 28.96 -0.45 -15.68
CA ARG A 611 28.36 0.39 -16.74
C ARG A 611 26.85 0.22 -16.82
N ARG A 612 26.34 -1.02 -16.78
CA ARG A 612 24.89 -1.32 -16.75
C ARG A 612 24.22 -0.63 -15.56
N LEU A 613 24.74 -0.80 -14.35
CA LEU A 613 24.17 -0.16 -13.16
C LEU A 613 24.16 1.36 -13.27
N LYS A 614 25.22 1.97 -13.80
CA LYS A 614 25.28 3.42 -14.06
C LYS A 614 24.17 3.86 -15.02
N GLU A 615 23.95 3.12 -16.10
CA GLU A 615 22.92 3.43 -17.10
C GLU A 615 21.51 3.28 -16.52
N LEU A 616 21.21 2.18 -15.81
CA LEU A 616 19.89 1.88 -15.23
C LEU A 616 19.43 2.88 -14.16
N ARG A 617 20.37 3.57 -13.50
CA ARG A 617 20.11 4.56 -12.44
C ARG A 617 19.78 5.95 -12.98
N HIS A 618 19.85 6.16 -14.29
CA HIS A 618 19.56 7.45 -14.88
C HIS A 618 18.05 7.76 -14.84
N GLU A 619 17.68 9.00 -14.50
CA GLU A 619 16.28 9.41 -14.27
C GLU A 619 15.36 9.27 -15.51
N THR A 620 15.94 9.18 -16.71
CA THR A 620 15.19 9.02 -17.96
C THR A 620 14.86 7.56 -18.30
N VAL A 621 15.46 6.59 -17.59
CA VAL A 621 15.19 5.17 -17.80
C VAL A 621 13.79 4.82 -17.28
N SER A 622 12.92 4.36 -18.16
CA SER A 622 11.63 3.81 -17.76
C SER A 622 11.75 2.34 -17.37
N SER A 623 11.22 2.02 -16.20
CA SER A 623 11.14 0.64 -15.68
C SER A 623 9.70 0.15 -15.57
N GLU A 624 8.74 0.81 -16.22
CA GLU A 624 7.31 0.47 -16.11
C GLU A 624 6.94 -0.85 -16.76
N TRP A 625 7.71 -1.25 -17.78
CA TRP A 625 7.56 -2.54 -18.44
C TRP A 625 7.75 -3.73 -17.49
N LEU A 626 8.46 -3.55 -16.36
CA LEU A 626 8.60 -4.58 -15.33
C LEU A 626 7.24 -4.99 -14.73
N TRP A 627 6.25 -4.11 -14.76
CA TRP A 627 4.98 -4.30 -14.06
C TRP A 627 3.77 -4.21 -15.02
N ALA A 628 4.03 -4.26 -16.33
CA ALA A 628 3.00 -4.19 -17.35
C ALA A 628 2.42 -5.58 -17.62
N LEU A 629 1.20 -5.82 -17.15
CA LEU A 629 0.56 -7.15 -17.20
C LEU A 629 -0.47 -7.34 -18.32
N ASP A 630 -0.99 -6.27 -18.95
CA ASP A 630 -1.93 -6.46 -20.08
C ASP A 630 -1.13 -6.89 -21.30
N PRO A 631 -1.28 -8.14 -21.80
CA PRO A 631 -0.49 -8.65 -22.92
C PRO A 631 -0.76 -7.88 -24.23
N ARG A 632 -1.83 -7.08 -24.29
CA ARG A 632 -2.15 -6.24 -25.45
C ARG A 632 -1.54 -4.84 -25.34
N ALA A 633 -1.04 -4.46 -24.17
CA ALA A 633 -0.44 -3.15 -23.98
C ALA A 633 0.96 -3.13 -24.64
N PRO A 634 1.33 -2.07 -25.38
CA PRO A 634 2.66 -1.97 -25.99
C PRO A 634 3.83 -2.04 -24.98
N ALA A 635 3.55 -1.83 -23.70
CA ALA A 635 4.49 -1.90 -22.61
C ALA A 635 4.74 -3.32 -22.06
N SER A 636 3.91 -4.32 -22.41
CA SER A 636 4.07 -5.70 -21.92
C SER A 636 5.10 -6.48 -22.74
N LEU A 637 5.67 -7.52 -22.11
CA LEU A 637 6.62 -8.43 -22.72
C LEU A 637 6.06 -9.85 -22.65
N GLU A 638 6.35 -10.65 -23.68
CA GLU A 638 6.13 -12.10 -23.64
C GLU A 638 7.00 -12.75 -22.54
N PRO A 639 6.56 -13.85 -21.91
CA PRO A 639 7.23 -14.46 -20.75
C PRO A 639 8.74 -14.65 -20.92
N ASP A 640 9.19 -15.26 -22.02
CA ASP A 640 10.62 -15.50 -22.27
C ASP A 640 11.41 -14.20 -22.43
N ALA A 641 10.82 -13.22 -23.12
CA ALA A 641 11.45 -11.92 -23.31
C ALA A 641 11.53 -11.15 -21.99
N TYR A 642 10.49 -11.27 -21.15
CA TYR A 642 10.45 -10.68 -19.82
C TYR A 642 11.55 -11.27 -18.93
N VAL A 643 11.65 -12.60 -18.84
CA VAL A 643 12.71 -13.26 -18.06
C VAL A 643 14.09 -12.84 -18.55
N ALA A 644 14.34 -12.89 -19.86
CA ALA A 644 15.63 -12.48 -20.42
C ALA A 644 15.96 -11.01 -20.12
N ALA A 645 14.99 -10.10 -20.27
CA ALA A 645 15.19 -8.68 -19.99
C ALA A 645 15.45 -8.41 -18.50
N VAL A 646 14.72 -9.08 -17.59
CA VAL A 646 14.93 -8.94 -16.14
C VAL A 646 16.28 -9.53 -15.72
N ARG A 647 16.67 -10.69 -16.25
CA ARG A 647 18.00 -11.29 -15.99
C ARG A 647 19.14 -10.39 -16.47
N LEU A 648 19.04 -9.84 -17.69
CA LEU A 648 19.99 -8.85 -18.22
C LEU A 648 20.04 -7.63 -17.31
N ARG A 649 18.88 -7.12 -16.89
CA ARG A 649 18.79 -5.98 -15.96
C ARG A 649 19.49 -6.28 -14.64
N LEU A 650 19.42 -7.49 -14.11
CA LEU A 650 20.08 -7.91 -12.86
C LEU A 650 21.54 -8.34 -13.02
N GLY A 651 22.08 -8.32 -14.25
CA GLY A 651 23.41 -8.86 -14.55
C GLY A 651 23.56 -10.33 -14.20
N ALA A 652 22.45 -11.08 -14.25
CA ALA A 652 22.42 -12.51 -14.02
C ALA A 652 23.06 -13.25 -15.20
N SER A 653 23.76 -14.33 -14.91
CA SER A 653 24.37 -15.16 -15.94
C SER A 653 23.33 -16.05 -16.62
N PHE A 654 23.45 -16.23 -17.93
CA PHE A 654 22.66 -17.17 -18.72
C PHE A 654 23.41 -18.47 -19.02
N ALA A 655 24.71 -18.51 -18.73
CA ALA A 655 25.57 -19.68 -18.84
C ALA A 655 26.60 -19.67 -17.70
N THR A 656 27.19 -20.83 -17.39
CA THR A 656 28.27 -20.94 -16.40
C THR A 656 29.61 -20.50 -16.97
N GLU A 657 29.84 -20.75 -18.25
CA GLU A 657 31.07 -20.44 -18.97
C GLU A 657 30.79 -19.61 -20.24
N PRO A 658 31.78 -18.87 -20.76
CA PRO A 658 31.64 -18.18 -22.04
C PRO A 658 31.34 -19.16 -23.18
N LEU A 659 30.47 -18.76 -24.10
CA LEU A 659 29.98 -19.60 -25.18
C LEU A 659 30.36 -19.06 -26.56
N PRO A 660 30.39 -19.88 -27.62
CA PRO A 660 30.49 -19.37 -28.98
C PRO A 660 29.22 -18.63 -29.37
N CYS A 661 29.37 -17.38 -29.80
CA CYS A 661 28.26 -16.56 -30.28
C CYS A 661 27.81 -17.04 -31.66
N ARG A 662 26.53 -17.37 -31.80
CA ARG A 662 25.98 -17.86 -33.08
C ARG A 662 26.02 -16.82 -34.19
N ALA A 663 25.96 -15.53 -33.84
CA ALA A 663 25.83 -14.45 -34.80
C ALA A 663 27.18 -14.03 -35.42
N CYS A 664 28.22 -13.86 -34.61
CA CYS A 664 29.54 -13.42 -35.08
C CYS A 664 30.68 -14.43 -34.83
N GLN A 665 30.38 -15.61 -34.28
CA GLN A 665 31.37 -16.66 -33.95
C GLN A 665 32.42 -16.27 -32.90
N GLY A 666 32.34 -15.06 -32.34
CA GLY A 666 33.16 -14.62 -31.20
C GLY A 666 32.68 -15.20 -29.88
N THR A 667 33.25 -14.72 -28.77
CA THR A 667 32.86 -15.15 -27.42
C THR A 667 31.63 -14.39 -26.92
N LEU A 668 30.55 -15.11 -26.63
CA LEU A 668 29.39 -14.64 -25.87
C LEU A 668 29.69 -14.77 -24.37
N ASP A 669 29.69 -13.64 -23.68
CA ASP A 669 29.89 -13.62 -22.23
C ASP A 669 28.70 -14.27 -21.49
N PRO A 670 28.94 -14.88 -20.32
CA PRO A 670 27.88 -15.47 -19.50
C PRO A 670 26.71 -14.53 -19.20
N SER A 671 26.95 -13.23 -19.05
CA SER A 671 25.91 -12.23 -18.75
C SER A 671 25.14 -11.76 -20.00
N GLY A 672 25.58 -12.12 -21.20
CA GLY A 672 24.92 -11.82 -22.46
C GLY A 672 25.11 -10.39 -22.98
N TYR A 673 26.05 -9.60 -22.45
CA TYR A 673 26.26 -8.20 -22.86
C TYR A 673 26.80 -8.08 -24.29
N HIS A 674 27.62 -9.03 -24.73
CA HIS A 674 28.09 -9.16 -26.11
C HIS A 674 26.91 -9.20 -27.10
N ALA A 675 25.83 -9.88 -26.73
CA ALA A 675 24.67 -10.00 -27.60
C ALA A 675 24.04 -8.64 -27.91
N LEU A 676 24.12 -7.67 -26.99
CA LEU A 676 23.61 -6.30 -27.19
C LEU A 676 24.39 -5.51 -28.27
N CYS A 677 25.48 -6.08 -28.79
CA CYS A 677 26.34 -5.53 -29.84
C CYS A 677 26.44 -6.40 -31.10
N CYS A 678 26.12 -7.71 -31.06
CA CYS A 678 26.47 -8.69 -32.12
C CYS A 678 25.26 -9.28 -32.90
N ALA A 679 24.03 -8.84 -32.69
CA ALA A 679 22.86 -9.33 -33.45
C ALA A 679 22.24 -8.26 -34.39
N PRO A 680 22.74 -8.06 -35.63
CA PRO A 680 22.27 -7.01 -36.54
C PRO A 680 20.78 -7.10 -36.89
N GLY A 681 20.28 -8.30 -37.19
CA GLY A 681 18.86 -8.48 -37.58
C GLY A 681 17.89 -8.07 -36.48
N GLU A 682 18.13 -8.54 -35.25
CA GLU A 682 17.32 -8.15 -34.08
C GLU A 682 17.58 -6.70 -33.65
N SER A 683 18.80 -6.19 -33.86
CA SER A 683 19.10 -4.77 -33.66
C SER A 683 18.23 -3.89 -34.54
N THR A 684 18.08 -4.22 -35.82
CA THR A 684 17.24 -3.48 -36.78
C THR A 684 15.76 -3.58 -36.42
N ARG A 685 15.26 -4.78 -36.06
CA ARG A 685 13.87 -4.93 -35.60
C ARG A 685 13.57 -4.08 -34.37
N GLY A 686 14.42 -4.16 -33.34
CA GLY A 686 14.22 -3.37 -32.13
C GLY A 686 14.40 -1.87 -32.34
N HIS A 687 15.22 -1.44 -33.30
CA HIS A 687 15.28 -0.05 -33.74
C HIS A 687 13.92 0.39 -34.34
N ASN A 688 13.33 -0.45 -35.19
CA ASN A 688 12.00 -0.17 -35.78
C ASN A 688 10.91 -0.10 -34.71
N ASP A 689 10.96 -0.95 -33.68
CA ASP A 689 10.01 -0.90 -32.56
C ASP A 689 10.10 0.42 -31.78
N VAL A 690 11.33 0.91 -31.51
CA VAL A 690 11.55 2.22 -30.87
C VAL A 690 11.08 3.35 -31.77
N ARG A 691 11.36 3.28 -33.07
CA ARG A 691 10.84 4.24 -34.06
C ARG A 691 9.32 4.27 -34.04
N ASP A 692 8.65 3.11 -34.04
CA ASP A 692 7.18 3.06 -34.08
C ASP A 692 6.58 3.65 -32.78
N CYS A 693 7.20 3.41 -31.62
CA CYS A 693 6.80 4.08 -30.38
C CYS A 693 6.99 5.61 -30.44
N LEU A 694 8.10 6.08 -31.02
CA LEU A 694 8.36 7.50 -31.24
C LEU A 694 7.34 8.10 -32.22
N PHE A 695 7.03 7.36 -33.29
CA PHE A 695 6.07 7.75 -34.31
C PHE A 695 4.68 7.92 -33.74
N ASP A 696 4.24 7.02 -32.85
CA ASP A 696 2.95 7.14 -32.17
C ASP A 696 2.86 8.45 -31.39
N LEU A 697 3.89 8.78 -30.60
CA LEU A 697 3.94 10.07 -29.89
C LEU A 697 3.95 11.26 -30.86
N ALA A 698 4.75 11.17 -31.93
CA ALA A 698 4.83 12.21 -32.96
C ALA A 698 3.47 12.42 -33.63
N ARG A 699 2.71 11.36 -33.92
CA ARG A 699 1.37 11.43 -34.51
C ARG A 699 0.34 12.08 -33.61
N LEU A 700 0.48 11.95 -32.28
CA LEU A 700 -0.34 12.68 -31.32
C LEU A 700 -0.04 14.19 -31.32
N ALA A 701 1.21 14.55 -31.56
CA ALA A 701 1.68 15.94 -31.62
C ALA A 701 1.47 16.58 -33.00
N ASP A 702 1.53 15.78 -34.05
CA ASP A 702 1.53 16.15 -35.45
C ASP A 702 0.87 15.06 -36.29
N SER A 703 -0.38 15.29 -36.69
CA SER A 703 -1.14 14.39 -37.55
C SER A 703 -0.54 14.22 -38.96
N THR A 704 0.49 14.99 -39.32
CA THR A 704 1.22 14.88 -40.59
C THR A 704 2.57 14.18 -40.46
N ALA A 705 2.98 13.75 -39.26
CA ALA A 705 4.30 13.12 -39.05
C ALA A 705 4.51 11.83 -39.89
N GLU A 706 5.57 11.65 -40.68
CA GLU A 706 5.72 10.48 -41.57
C GLU A 706 6.83 9.52 -41.10
N ARG A 707 6.77 8.23 -41.51
CA ARG A 707 7.81 7.23 -41.22
C ARG A 707 8.68 7.02 -42.45
N GLU A 708 9.97 6.80 -42.22
CA GLU A 708 10.92 6.33 -43.25
C GLU A 708 10.98 7.21 -44.51
N VAL A 709 10.93 8.54 -44.34
CA VAL A 709 10.77 9.47 -45.48
C VAL A 709 12.02 9.51 -46.35
N LEU A 710 11.80 9.42 -47.67
CA LEU A 710 12.81 9.57 -48.72
C LEU A 710 12.61 10.90 -49.46
N GLY A 711 13.60 11.30 -50.26
CA GLY A 711 13.46 12.48 -51.13
C GLY A 711 13.42 13.82 -50.40
N LEU A 712 13.94 13.88 -49.16
CA LEU A 712 14.03 15.14 -48.40
C LEU A 712 15.03 16.15 -48.99
N LEU A 713 15.86 15.70 -49.93
CA LEU A 713 16.76 16.54 -50.72
C LEU A 713 16.69 16.09 -52.18
N ASP A 714 16.35 17.01 -53.08
CA ASP A 714 16.36 16.76 -54.52
C ASP A 714 17.75 16.35 -55.03
N ALA A 715 18.80 16.92 -54.44
CA ALA A 715 20.19 16.59 -54.76
C ALA A 715 20.60 15.17 -54.30
N ALA A 716 19.82 14.52 -53.43
CA ALA A 716 20.11 13.20 -52.89
C ALA A 716 18.81 12.42 -52.60
N PRO A 717 18.05 12.00 -53.63
CA PRO A 717 16.70 11.46 -53.46
C PRO A 717 16.65 10.12 -52.71
N GLY A 718 17.73 9.34 -52.77
CA GLY A 718 17.89 8.09 -52.01
C GLY A 718 18.33 8.27 -50.56
N LEU A 719 18.59 9.50 -50.10
CA LEU A 719 18.97 9.77 -48.72
C LEU A 719 17.76 9.56 -47.80
N ARG A 720 17.96 8.85 -46.69
CA ARG A 720 16.92 8.57 -45.69
C ARG A 720 17.32 9.10 -44.31
N PRO A 721 17.36 10.42 -44.11
CA PRO A 721 17.82 11.01 -42.86
C PRO A 721 16.76 11.00 -41.75
N ALA A 722 15.51 10.63 -42.05
CA ALA A 722 14.40 10.63 -41.10
C ALA A 722 13.82 9.22 -40.93
N ASP A 723 13.90 8.68 -39.71
CA ASP A 723 13.05 7.55 -39.31
C ASP A 723 11.63 8.02 -39.03
N VAL A 724 11.50 9.22 -38.42
CA VAL A 724 10.25 9.94 -38.23
C VAL A 724 10.45 11.39 -38.68
N LEU A 725 9.62 11.87 -39.60
CA LEU A 725 9.56 13.28 -39.99
C LEU A 725 8.41 13.95 -39.25
N THR A 726 8.60 15.11 -38.61
CA THR A 726 7.51 15.82 -37.92
C THR A 726 7.80 17.30 -37.73
N SER A 727 6.77 18.15 -37.80
CA SER A 727 6.86 19.57 -37.46
C SER A 727 6.69 19.87 -35.96
N ALA A 728 6.38 18.86 -35.13
CA ALA A 728 6.10 19.09 -33.71
C ALA A 728 7.34 19.11 -32.83
N ALA A 729 8.44 18.47 -33.25
CA ALA A 729 9.63 18.29 -32.42
C ALA A 729 10.45 19.58 -32.27
N SER A 730 10.42 20.48 -33.27
CA SER A 730 11.09 21.78 -33.24
C SER A 730 10.13 22.90 -33.66
N PRO A 731 10.01 23.99 -32.88
CA PRO A 731 9.17 25.11 -33.28
C PRO A 731 9.64 25.75 -34.60
N GLY A 732 8.74 25.83 -35.59
CA GLY A 732 8.99 26.53 -36.85
C GLY A 732 9.83 25.78 -37.89
N LEU A 733 10.24 24.53 -37.61
CA LEU A 733 11.00 23.69 -38.53
C LEU A 733 10.39 22.29 -38.59
N THR A 734 10.53 21.63 -39.74
CA THR A 734 10.27 20.19 -39.83
C THR A 734 11.48 19.44 -39.31
N SER A 735 11.34 18.51 -38.40
CA SER A 735 12.44 17.71 -37.86
C SER A 735 12.50 16.33 -38.51
N ALA A 736 13.66 15.98 -39.06
CA ALA A 736 14.05 14.63 -39.42
C ALA A 736 14.66 13.93 -38.20
N LEU A 737 13.84 13.14 -37.50
CA LEU A 737 14.23 12.41 -36.30
C LEU A 737 14.84 11.05 -36.71
N ASP A 738 16.08 10.78 -36.27
CA ASP A 738 16.81 9.56 -36.59
C ASP A 738 17.15 8.77 -35.31
N VAL A 739 16.64 7.55 -35.17
CA VAL A 739 16.72 6.75 -33.95
C VAL A 739 18.09 6.08 -33.81
N GLY A 740 18.75 6.27 -32.67
CA GLY A 740 20.00 5.61 -32.30
C GLY A 740 19.88 4.82 -31.00
N ILE A 741 20.36 3.58 -31.00
CA ILE A 741 20.43 2.75 -29.79
C ILE A 741 21.90 2.32 -29.62
N ALA A 742 22.50 2.66 -28.48
CA ALA A 742 23.93 2.46 -28.24
C ALA A 742 24.18 1.57 -27.02
N SER A 743 25.06 0.58 -27.16
CA SER A 743 25.52 -0.20 -26.00
C SER A 743 26.74 0.48 -25.36
N PRO A 744 26.82 0.55 -24.02
CA PRO A 744 28.04 0.99 -23.32
C PRO A 744 29.20 0.01 -23.49
N ASP A 745 28.94 -1.21 -23.94
CA ASP A 745 29.95 -2.25 -24.22
C ASP A 745 30.35 -2.31 -25.70
N ALA A 746 29.84 -1.39 -26.54
CA ALA A 746 30.28 -1.30 -27.92
C ALA A 746 31.73 -0.77 -28.02
N ALA A 747 32.50 -1.27 -28.98
CA ALA A 747 33.91 -0.89 -29.17
C ALA A 747 34.13 0.64 -29.29
N ASN A 748 33.17 1.36 -29.88
CA ASN A 748 33.21 2.81 -30.07
C ASN A 748 32.31 3.57 -29.08
N ALA A 749 32.01 3.00 -27.91
CA ALA A 749 31.16 3.64 -26.91
C ALA A 749 31.81 4.87 -26.27
N GLY A 750 33.15 4.90 -26.16
CA GLY A 750 33.85 5.97 -25.44
C GLY A 750 33.41 6.07 -23.97
N ALA A 751 33.48 7.27 -23.40
CA ALA A 751 33.05 7.52 -22.01
C ALA A 751 31.52 7.59 -21.86
N ASP A 752 30.81 7.99 -22.92
CA ASP A 752 29.34 8.04 -22.99
C ASP A 752 28.89 7.47 -24.35
N CYS A 753 28.24 6.31 -24.29
CA CYS A 753 27.79 5.61 -25.49
C CYS A 753 26.71 6.34 -26.29
N ALA A 754 25.84 7.10 -25.60
CA ALA A 754 24.76 7.86 -26.22
C ALA A 754 25.34 9.08 -26.96
N GLU A 755 26.30 9.79 -26.36
CA GLU A 755 26.98 10.91 -27.02
C GLU A 755 27.81 10.42 -28.22
N ALA A 756 28.57 9.34 -28.05
CA ALA A 756 29.36 8.77 -29.15
C ALA A 756 28.48 8.35 -30.34
N MET A 757 27.29 7.80 -30.08
CA MET A 757 26.32 7.46 -31.12
C MET A 757 25.73 8.71 -31.79
N ARG A 758 25.39 9.75 -31.03
CA ARG A 758 24.89 11.02 -31.55
C ARG A 758 25.90 11.66 -32.52
N VAL A 759 27.17 11.72 -32.11
CA VAL A 759 28.27 12.26 -32.93
C VAL A 759 28.42 11.45 -34.22
N ARG A 760 28.43 10.12 -34.15
CA ARG A 760 28.49 9.26 -35.35
C ARG A 760 27.34 9.51 -36.31
N LYS A 761 26.09 9.53 -35.81
CA LYS A 761 24.91 9.79 -36.63
C LYS A 761 24.96 11.18 -37.28
N ARG A 762 25.45 12.19 -36.57
CA ARG A 762 25.63 13.54 -37.15
C ARG A 762 26.74 13.57 -38.20
N ALA A 763 27.83 12.83 -37.99
CA ALA A 763 28.92 12.70 -38.96
C ALA A 763 28.45 12.01 -40.27
N THR A 764 27.59 10.99 -40.18
CA THR A 764 27.01 10.30 -41.35
C THR A 764 26.30 11.27 -42.31
N TYR A 765 25.62 12.27 -41.78
CA TYR A 765 24.87 13.25 -42.58
C TYR A 765 25.56 14.62 -42.68
N ALA A 766 26.79 14.79 -42.18
CA ALA A 766 27.45 16.09 -42.04
C ALA A 766 27.44 16.93 -43.33
N ARG A 767 27.71 16.30 -44.48
CA ARG A 767 27.71 16.96 -45.80
C ARG A 767 26.32 17.42 -46.29
N PHE A 768 25.24 16.90 -45.71
CA PHE A 768 23.86 17.19 -46.10
C PHE A 768 23.15 18.13 -45.12
N LEU A 769 23.71 18.39 -43.92
CA LEU A 769 23.04 19.17 -42.88
C LEU A 769 22.66 20.59 -43.33
N SER A 770 23.58 21.28 -44.02
CA SER A 770 23.32 22.63 -44.53
C SER A 770 22.24 22.64 -45.60
N ALA A 771 22.20 21.61 -46.46
CA ALA A 771 21.16 21.48 -47.48
C ALA A 771 19.79 21.16 -46.86
N LEU A 772 19.74 20.25 -45.88
CA LEU A 772 18.51 19.93 -45.15
C LEU A 772 17.95 21.18 -44.44
N MET A 773 18.83 21.96 -43.81
CA MET A 773 18.47 23.25 -43.21
C MET A 773 17.90 24.24 -44.22
N ALA A 774 18.47 24.31 -45.43
CA ALA A 774 17.97 25.19 -46.48
C ALA A 774 16.54 24.81 -46.93
N GLU A 775 16.21 23.51 -46.91
CA GLU A 775 14.85 22.99 -47.14
C GLU A 775 13.94 23.09 -45.89
N GLY A 776 14.40 23.75 -44.81
CA GLY A 776 13.63 23.89 -43.57
C GLY A 776 13.54 22.60 -42.73
N VAL A 777 14.39 21.62 -43.00
CA VAL A 777 14.42 20.31 -42.33
C VAL A 777 15.59 20.21 -41.34
N GLU A 778 15.28 20.11 -40.05
CA GLU A 778 16.24 19.85 -38.98
C GLU A 778 16.53 18.38 -38.76
N TYR A 779 17.74 17.95 -39.11
CA TYR A 779 18.22 16.63 -38.74
C TYR A 779 18.55 16.54 -37.24
N ARG A 780 17.84 15.65 -36.54
CA ARG A 780 17.98 15.45 -35.08
C ARG A 780 18.15 13.95 -34.76
N PRO A 781 19.38 13.49 -34.45
CA PRO A 781 19.56 12.13 -33.95
C PRO A 781 18.99 12.01 -32.53
N LEU A 782 18.02 11.12 -32.35
CA LEU A 782 17.44 10.77 -31.06
C LEU A 782 18.08 9.47 -30.58
N VAL A 783 18.88 9.56 -29.53
CA VAL A 783 19.69 8.46 -29.03
C VAL A 783 19.25 7.99 -27.65
N TRP A 784 19.21 6.67 -27.48
CA TRP A 784 19.10 5.97 -26.21
C TRP A 784 20.32 5.06 -26.00
N SER A 785 20.72 4.84 -24.75
CA SER A 785 21.49 3.65 -24.42
C SER A 785 20.61 2.41 -24.56
N CYS A 786 21.22 1.22 -24.73
CA CYS A 786 20.48 -0.03 -24.80
C CYS A 786 19.69 -0.36 -23.51
N TRP A 787 19.99 0.34 -22.42
CA TRP A 787 19.29 0.26 -21.14
C TRP A 787 18.17 1.31 -20.97
N GLY A 788 17.97 2.18 -21.96
CA GLY A 788 16.89 3.17 -21.98
C GLY A 788 17.27 4.59 -21.55
N ARG A 789 18.54 4.87 -21.23
CA ARG A 789 18.97 6.23 -20.90
C ARG A 789 18.87 7.11 -22.15
N GLU A 790 18.06 8.15 -22.07
CA GLU A 790 17.96 9.18 -23.10
C GLU A 790 19.20 10.07 -23.12
N HIS A 791 19.71 10.36 -24.32
CA HIS A 791 20.60 11.51 -24.52
C HIS A 791 19.83 12.83 -24.25
N PRO A 792 20.45 13.91 -23.73
CA PRO A 792 19.77 15.20 -23.49
C PRO A 792 18.94 15.73 -24.67
N ASP A 793 19.46 15.65 -25.91
CA ASP A 793 18.73 16.05 -27.13
C ASP A 793 17.45 15.22 -27.35
N THR A 794 17.49 13.93 -26.99
CA THR A 794 16.33 13.01 -27.02
C THR A 794 15.30 13.42 -25.99
N THR A 795 15.74 13.67 -24.75
CA THR A 795 14.89 14.14 -23.66
C THR A 795 14.14 15.42 -24.04
N ALA A 796 14.85 16.36 -24.67
CA ALA A 796 14.27 17.62 -25.13
C ALA A 796 13.23 17.40 -26.24
N ALA A 797 13.54 16.58 -27.24
CA ALA A 797 12.63 16.29 -28.36
C ALA A 797 11.35 15.57 -27.88
N LEU A 798 11.48 14.53 -27.06
CA LEU A 798 10.32 13.80 -26.49
C LEU A 798 9.44 14.71 -25.63
N THR A 799 10.06 15.57 -24.81
CA THR A 799 9.34 16.55 -23.99
C THR A 799 8.55 17.52 -24.87
N GLN A 800 9.14 18.00 -25.95
CA GLN A 800 8.49 18.92 -26.87
C GLN A 800 7.32 18.25 -27.62
N LEU A 801 7.50 17.03 -28.11
CA LEU A 801 6.43 16.23 -28.72
C LEU A 801 5.29 16.00 -27.73
N ALA A 802 5.58 15.61 -26.48
CA ALA A 802 4.56 15.42 -25.46
C ALA A 802 3.79 16.71 -25.13
N ARG A 803 4.47 17.86 -25.06
CA ARG A 803 3.84 19.18 -24.86
C ARG A 803 2.90 19.54 -25.99
N GLN A 804 3.33 19.35 -27.24
CA GLN A 804 2.52 19.58 -28.43
C GLN A 804 1.30 18.66 -28.46
N ALA A 805 1.49 17.38 -28.18
CA ALA A 805 0.40 16.40 -28.08
C ALA A 805 -0.62 16.74 -26.99
N ALA A 806 -0.15 17.18 -25.81
CA ALA A 806 -1.02 17.62 -24.72
C ALA A 806 -1.86 18.84 -25.13
N ARG A 807 -1.22 19.86 -25.73
CA ARG A 807 -1.89 21.07 -26.23
C ARG A 807 -2.98 20.74 -27.25
N ARG A 808 -2.69 19.88 -28.24
CA ARG A 808 -3.68 19.45 -29.26
C ARG A 808 -4.88 18.72 -28.66
N ARG A 809 -4.69 18.03 -27.54
CA ARG A 809 -5.74 17.31 -26.80
C ARG A 809 -6.46 18.18 -25.76
N GLY A 810 -6.12 19.47 -25.66
CA GLY A 810 -6.69 20.36 -24.64
C GLY A 810 -6.23 20.04 -23.22
N ALA A 811 -5.15 19.28 -23.04
CA ALA A 811 -4.59 18.93 -21.73
C ALA A 811 -3.49 19.93 -21.32
N SER A 812 -3.51 20.36 -20.06
CA SER A 812 -2.50 21.26 -19.49
C SER A 812 -1.22 20.53 -19.05
N ASP A 813 -1.32 19.23 -18.73
CA ASP A 813 -0.19 18.41 -18.28
C ASP A 813 0.26 17.42 -19.36
N TYR A 814 1.52 17.53 -19.77
CA TYR A 814 2.15 16.64 -20.75
C TYR A 814 2.83 15.43 -20.13
N ARG A 815 3.08 15.44 -18.82
CA ARG A 815 3.85 14.40 -18.12
C ARG A 815 3.26 13.00 -18.29
N PRO A 816 1.92 12.78 -18.29
CA PRO A 816 1.36 11.45 -18.53
C PRO A 816 1.65 10.91 -19.94
N LEU A 817 1.65 11.77 -20.96
CA LEU A 817 1.97 11.37 -22.34
C LEU A 817 3.45 11.03 -22.48
N LEU A 818 4.34 11.84 -21.90
CA LEU A 818 5.77 11.59 -21.90
C LEU A 818 6.10 10.27 -21.16
N ARG A 819 5.49 10.07 -19.98
CA ARG A 819 5.61 8.83 -19.19
C ARG A 819 5.21 7.60 -20.00
N ARG A 820 4.05 7.65 -20.66
CA ARG A 820 3.55 6.56 -21.52
C ARG A 820 4.50 6.27 -22.67
N ALA A 821 4.96 7.30 -23.38
CA ALA A 821 5.91 7.13 -24.48
C ALA A 821 7.21 6.47 -24.01
N ARG A 822 7.75 6.92 -22.86
CA ARG A 822 8.93 6.31 -22.23
C ARG A 822 8.69 4.86 -21.82
N ALA A 823 7.51 4.52 -21.30
CA ALA A 823 7.15 3.15 -20.97
C ALA A 823 7.15 2.24 -22.21
N HIS A 824 6.56 2.69 -23.31
CA HIS A 824 6.52 1.93 -24.56
C HIS A 824 7.93 1.76 -25.15
N ILE A 825 8.74 2.83 -25.18
CA ILE A 825 10.14 2.78 -25.64
C ILE A 825 10.98 1.85 -24.75
N GLY A 826 10.81 1.91 -23.43
CA GLY A 826 11.49 1.02 -22.48
C GLY A 826 11.16 -0.46 -22.75
N ALA A 827 9.89 -0.78 -23.01
CA ALA A 827 9.47 -2.12 -23.37
C ALA A 827 10.03 -2.57 -24.73
N ALA A 828 10.08 -1.69 -25.73
CA ALA A 828 10.70 -1.97 -27.02
C ALA A 828 12.20 -2.27 -26.88
N LEU A 829 12.92 -1.52 -26.04
CA LEU A 829 14.34 -1.76 -25.75
C LEU A 829 14.56 -3.08 -24.99
N ALA A 830 13.69 -3.42 -24.05
CA ALA A 830 13.75 -4.68 -23.33
C ALA A 830 13.50 -5.89 -24.26
N ARG A 831 12.48 -5.80 -25.13
CA ARG A 831 12.24 -6.81 -26.19
C ARG A 831 13.42 -6.94 -27.15
N ARG A 832 13.99 -5.81 -27.58
CA ARG A 832 15.21 -5.79 -28.40
C ARG A 832 16.35 -6.54 -27.73
N ALA A 833 16.62 -6.24 -26.45
CA ALA A 833 17.70 -6.88 -25.70
C ALA A 833 17.52 -8.40 -25.61
N ALA A 834 16.30 -8.86 -25.27
CA ALA A 834 15.96 -10.28 -25.22
C ALA A 834 16.09 -10.96 -26.59
N GLY A 835 15.59 -10.33 -27.66
CA GLY A 835 15.70 -10.86 -29.03
C GLY A 835 17.15 -11.01 -29.48
N MET A 836 17.98 -9.98 -29.23
CA MET A 836 19.41 -10.01 -29.53
C MET A 836 20.13 -11.12 -28.76
N LEU A 837 19.86 -11.26 -27.46
CA LEU A 837 20.40 -12.35 -26.64
C LEU A 837 20.07 -13.71 -27.25
N ARG A 838 18.78 -13.94 -27.54
CA ARG A 838 18.31 -15.20 -28.12
C ARG A 838 18.97 -15.50 -29.46
N ALA A 839 19.18 -14.49 -30.30
CA ALA A 839 19.83 -14.66 -31.61
C ALA A 839 21.31 -15.06 -31.51
N CYS A 840 22.01 -14.57 -30.49
CA CYS A 840 23.42 -14.88 -30.20
C CYS A 840 23.63 -16.22 -29.48
N MET A 841 22.63 -16.67 -28.70
CA MET A 841 22.72 -17.94 -27.96
C MET A 841 22.78 -19.19 -28.86
N PRO A 842 23.54 -20.23 -28.47
CA PRO A 842 23.49 -21.55 -29.09
C PRO A 842 22.08 -22.15 -29.07
N THR A 843 21.75 -22.99 -30.05
CA THR A 843 20.41 -23.58 -30.20
C THR A 843 19.97 -24.38 -28.97
N GLN A 844 20.89 -25.13 -28.36
CA GLN A 844 20.64 -26.01 -27.20
C GLN A 844 20.28 -25.27 -25.90
N LEU A 845 20.62 -23.97 -25.78
CA LEU A 845 20.25 -23.14 -24.63
C LEU A 845 19.03 -22.24 -24.93
N ARG A 846 18.58 -22.25 -26.18
CA ARG A 846 17.44 -21.47 -26.66
C ARG A 846 16.16 -22.29 -26.60
N GLU A 847 16.27 -23.55 -27.01
CA GLU A 847 15.27 -24.60 -26.79
C GLU A 847 15.20 -24.94 -25.30
#